data_AF-A0A9E0LEI1-F1
#
_entry.id   AF-A0A9E0LEI1-F1
#
_cell.length_a   1.000
_cell.length_b   1.000
_cell.length_c   1.000
_cell.angle_alpha   90.00
_cell.angle_beta   90.00
_cell.angle_gamma   90.00
#
_symmetry.space_group_name_H-M   'P 1'
#
loop_
_entity.id
_entity.type
_entity.pdbx_description
1 polymer ?
#
loop_
_entity_poly.entity_id
_entity_poly.type
_entity_poly.pdbx_seq_one_letter_code
_entity_poly.pdbx_strand_id
1 'polypeptide(L)'
;MLEPNSSGQAEVATALPVSLPAKLWVFPPDTQPSADMLAACAGSATLARVLIRRGLTTAAAVRQFLNESEYVPTAPFELPGVEKAVERICAAIEKKERITVYGDYDVDGITGTSVLLSVLRSLDANVDFYIPNRSSEGYGLNLKAVSVLASKHRTKLLITCDCGVSNFSEINLAKSLGVDTLVLDHHTMPELLPPAVAVVHPKLLNEGHPLFHLPGVGVAYKVCEALLAKFDRASEVEALQDYVTLGMIADLVPLVDENRYLVKIGLPKLVASTRPGIRALLAQVGGKEDTDLVGFGLAPRINAVGRLADANVAVELLTTDDAARAEELALQLQRDNARRQELCERIFLEAEAKVLTTCDLNSDKGIAIYNEGWHHGVVGIVASRLVERFQRPVFIGEFDPEDNMVRGSARGVEQIDLYQVLKANEHLLIKWGGHKMAAGFSIEGEKAEAATRGIVASCNKFLAEKNMRVRLEIDSLVEPEILSLDLVRELNAMAPFGMSNRKPVLSMSKMVVTSTRPLGKEAKHSRILFKDYGSGKEFESVMWSTRGRVPAEGDEIDVAFNPDINNFNGRERLQLILCDWRKAGDAARAQEAEDEAKLQATMGKQAVQDKPKATSTRTVGSEYSAEPAASVASSHPGTTTPSAFKFTFKDLRSFNANPEVVKKAQAKLGKELSVFGESCTKLASINLLDRQEVAAKKTDHLLIWQFPPSLKAFQELLRDSGASNIYLVGCEDDELEEPSSFLKRLLGLVRYTINQKDGQVEGDKLTNVMGASKMSVALALTAFKKVHWVDWFSENGMIYLDLLGEPASRVEDTPEYKQLAQTLDQVRKFRLWCKECSIKELQLALIPNQLGLPGQPEAAEEVVSPAIRAVTVASEPPY
;
A
#
# COMPACT_ATOMS: atom_id res chain seq x y z
N MET A 1 36.50 4.73 59.41
CA MET A 1 35.97 5.92 60.09
C MET A 1 36.31 7.12 59.25
N LEU A 2 35.30 7.74 58.65
CA LEU A 2 35.17 9.12 58.19
C LEU A 2 34.01 9.10 57.19
N GLU A 3 32.82 9.44 57.69
CA GLU A 3 31.63 9.71 56.88
C GLU A 3 31.86 10.94 56.00
N PRO A 4 31.25 10.97 54.80
CA PRO A 4 30.91 12.23 54.16
C PRO A 4 29.40 12.35 53.92
N ASN A 5 28.82 13.29 54.68
CA ASN A 5 27.75 14.22 54.32
C ASN A 5 26.63 13.75 53.38
N SER A 6 25.52 13.41 54.04
CA SER A 6 24.15 13.55 53.56
C SER A 6 23.75 15.03 53.40
N SER A 7 23.75 15.56 52.17
CA SER A 7 22.88 16.67 51.77
C SER A 7 23.00 16.90 50.26
N GLY A 8 22.19 16.16 49.51
CA GLY A 8 22.15 16.23 48.05
C GLY A 8 21.21 15.19 47.47
N GLN A 9 20.04 14.99 48.10
CA GLN A 9 18.93 14.35 47.41
C GLN A 9 18.47 15.36 46.36
N ALA A 10 18.95 15.19 45.13
CA ALA A 10 18.21 15.65 43.98
C ALA A 10 16.84 14.98 44.09
N GLU A 11 15.79 15.77 44.33
CA GLU A 11 14.42 15.33 44.14
C GLU A 11 14.34 14.81 42.71
N VAL A 12 14.38 13.48 42.56
CA VAL A 12 13.91 12.82 41.36
C VAL A 12 12.44 13.18 41.32
N ALA A 13 12.11 14.19 40.52
CA ALA A 13 10.74 14.55 40.20
C ALA A 13 10.05 13.24 39.80
N THR A 14 9.20 12.74 40.69
CA THR A 14 8.36 11.58 40.42
C THR A 14 7.44 12.03 39.31
N ALA A 15 7.76 11.61 38.09
CA ALA A 15 6.97 11.92 36.90
C ALA A 15 5.50 11.60 37.23
N LEU A 16 4.66 12.65 37.25
CA LEU A 16 3.23 12.51 37.43
C LEU A 16 2.74 11.43 36.45
N PRO A 17 2.01 10.40 36.90
CA PRO A 17 1.53 9.38 35.99
C PRO A 17 0.59 10.05 34.99
N VAL A 18 1.04 10.16 33.74
CA VAL A 18 0.19 10.61 32.63
C VAL A 18 -0.92 9.56 32.49
N SER A 19 -2.07 9.86 33.10
CA SER A 19 -3.29 9.05 33.03
C SER A 19 -3.76 9.06 31.57
N LEU A 20 -3.62 7.92 30.89
CA LEU A 20 -4.14 7.76 29.54
C LEU A 20 -5.67 7.92 29.54
N PRO A 21 -6.24 8.61 28.53
CA PRO A 21 -7.69 8.67 28.38
C PRO A 21 -8.26 7.27 28.17
N ALA A 22 -9.44 7.00 28.75
CA ALA A 22 -10.13 5.73 28.60
C ALA A 22 -10.47 5.44 27.12
N LYS A 23 -10.44 4.17 26.71
CA LYS A 23 -10.88 3.78 25.36
C LYS A 23 -12.38 4.03 25.21
N LEU A 24 -12.83 4.32 23.99
CA LEU A 24 -14.27 4.43 23.66
C LEU A 24 -14.78 3.04 23.29
N TRP A 25 -15.70 2.47 24.07
CA TRP A 25 -16.27 1.16 23.77
C TRP A 25 -17.40 1.30 22.75
N VAL A 26 -17.32 0.55 21.66
CA VAL A 26 -18.32 0.53 20.60
C VAL A 26 -19.03 -0.82 20.64
N PHE A 27 -20.33 -0.80 20.93
CA PHE A 27 -21.13 -2.01 21.09
C PHE A 27 -21.79 -2.44 19.78
N PRO A 28 -22.04 -3.75 19.59
CA PRO A 28 -22.74 -4.23 18.42
C PRO A 28 -24.23 -3.87 18.50
N PRO A 29 -24.93 -3.72 17.35
CA PRO A 29 -26.39 -3.66 17.34
C PRO A 29 -26.98 -4.98 17.84
N ASP A 30 -28.09 -4.92 18.56
CA ASP A 30 -28.80 -6.12 19.04
C ASP A 30 -29.35 -6.91 17.85
N THR A 31 -28.66 -8.00 17.49
CA THR A 31 -28.98 -8.83 16.33
C THR A 31 -29.07 -10.28 16.77
N GLN A 32 -30.24 -10.89 16.57
CA GLN A 32 -30.45 -12.30 16.83
C GLN A 32 -30.06 -13.14 15.61
N PRO A 33 -29.17 -14.15 15.75
CA PRO A 33 -28.82 -15.04 14.64
C PRO A 33 -30.04 -15.83 14.16
N SER A 34 -30.16 -16.04 12.84
CA SER A 34 -31.17 -16.94 12.27
C SER A 34 -30.83 -18.42 12.58
N ALA A 35 -31.82 -19.31 12.44
CA ALA A 35 -31.63 -20.75 12.64
C ALA A 35 -30.49 -21.33 11.76
N ASP A 36 -30.42 -20.90 10.50
CA ASP A 36 -29.38 -21.34 9.57
C ASP A 36 -27.97 -20.87 9.98
N MET A 37 -27.87 -19.65 10.52
CA MET A 37 -26.60 -19.12 11.06
C MET A 37 -26.16 -19.88 12.31
N LEU A 38 -27.11 -20.22 13.20
CA LEU A 38 -26.82 -21.07 14.35
C LEU A 38 -26.33 -22.44 13.91
N ALA A 39 -27.00 -23.07 12.94
CA ALA A 39 -26.59 -24.35 12.40
C ALA A 39 -25.17 -24.32 11.80
N ALA A 40 -24.84 -23.26 11.04
CA ALA A 40 -23.50 -23.06 10.49
C ALA A 40 -22.41 -22.85 11.57
N CYS A 41 -22.81 -22.37 12.76
CA CYS A 41 -21.95 -22.19 13.93
C CYS A 41 -22.05 -23.34 14.94
N ALA A 42 -22.50 -24.53 14.52
CA ALA A 42 -22.69 -25.70 15.39
C ALA A 42 -23.58 -25.44 16.63
N GLY A 43 -24.53 -24.52 16.52
CA GLY A 43 -25.45 -24.12 17.59
C GLY A 43 -24.98 -22.94 18.45
N SER A 44 -23.75 -22.43 18.26
CA SER A 44 -23.21 -21.35 19.09
C SER A 44 -23.77 -19.98 18.72
N ALA A 45 -24.65 -19.46 19.58
CA ALA A 45 -25.25 -18.13 19.39
C ALA A 45 -24.23 -17.00 19.53
N THR A 46 -23.25 -17.13 20.42
CA THR A 46 -22.20 -16.12 20.61
C THR A 46 -21.28 -16.07 19.40
N LEU A 47 -20.82 -17.22 18.89
CA LEU A 47 -20.02 -17.28 17.66
C LEU A 47 -20.78 -16.66 16.48
N ALA A 48 -22.06 -17.00 16.30
CA ALA A 48 -22.88 -16.43 15.24
C ALA A 48 -23.01 -14.90 15.35
N ARG A 49 -23.24 -14.34 16.54
CA ARG A 49 -23.27 -12.87 16.75
C ARG A 49 -21.94 -12.21 16.40
N VAL A 50 -20.82 -12.80 16.84
CA VAL A 50 -19.47 -12.30 16.53
C VAL A 50 -19.23 -12.29 15.01
N LEU A 51 -19.59 -13.36 14.30
CA LEU A 51 -19.40 -13.44 12.85
C LEU A 51 -20.30 -12.46 12.08
N ILE A 52 -21.56 -12.30 12.50
CA ILE A 52 -22.48 -11.29 11.92
C ILE A 52 -21.91 -9.88 12.11
N ARG A 53 -21.40 -9.56 13.31
CA ARG A 53 -20.77 -8.27 13.59
C ARG A 53 -19.55 -8.00 12.70
N ARG A 54 -18.86 -9.06 12.27
CA ARG A 54 -17.72 -9.01 11.34
C ARG A 54 -18.12 -9.02 9.86
N GLY A 55 -19.41 -8.96 9.54
CA GLY A 55 -19.94 -8.88 8.17
C GLY A 55 -20.28 -10.22 7.53
N LEU A 56 -20.07 -11.35 8.22
CA LEU A 56 -20.45 -12.68 7.74
C LEU A 56 -21.93 -12.92 8.04
N THR A 57 -22.78 -12.58 7.08
CA THR A 57 -24.25 -12.53 7.23
C THR A 57 -24.99 -13.71 6.62
N THR A 58 -24.28 -14.65 5.97
CA THR A 58 -24.89 -15.85 5.36
C THR A 58 -24.27 -17.13 5.90
N ALA A 59 -25.09 -18.19 6.01
CA ALA A 59 -24.64 -19.49 6.50
C ALA A 59 -23.54 -20.10 5.61
N ALA A 60 -23.58 -19.85 4.29
CA ALA A 60 -22.55 -20.30 3.37
C ALA A 60 -21.21 -19.61 3.62
N ALA A 61 -21.20 -18.29 3.78
CA ALA A 61 -19.98 -17.54 4.10
C ALA A 61 -19.39 -17.95 5.46
N VAL A 62 -20.23 -18.23 6.46
CA VAL A 62 -19.79 -18.76 7.75
C VAL A 62 -19.12 -20.13 7.60
N ARG A 63 -19.72 -21.05 6.85
CA ARG A 63 -19.12 -22.38 6.65
C ARG A 63 -17.78 -22.30 5.94
N GLN A 64 -17.68 -21.52 4.85
CA GLN A 64 -16.40 -21.30 4.17
C GLN A 64 -15.34 -20.67 5.09
N PHE A 65 -15.75 -19.77 5.98
CA PHE A 65 -14.84 -19.11 6.92
C PHE A 65 -14.34 -20.05 8.04
N LEU A 66 -15.22 -20.91 8.55
CA LEU A 66 -14.94 -21.83 9.66
C LEU A 66 -14.35 -23.17 9.20
N ASN A 67 -14.62 -23.61 7.97
CA ASN A 67 -14.22 -24.89 7.42
C ASN A 67 -13.46 -24.72 6.09
N GLU A 68 -12.14 -24.94 6.14
CA GLU A 68 -11.24 -24.83 5.00
C GLU A 68 -11.57 -25.80 3.86
N SER A 69 -12.21 -26.94 4.16
CA SER A 69 -12.63 -27.90 3.13
C SER A 69 -13.82 -27.43 2.28
N GLU A 70 -14.53 -26.39 2.74
CA GLU A 70 -15.61 -25.75 1.98
C GLU A 70 -15.13 -24.51 1.21
N TYR A 71 -13.88 -24.08 1.42
CA TYR A 71 -13.27 -22.98 0.66
C TYR A 71 -12.69 -23.51 -0.66
N VAL A 72 -12.92 -22.77 -1.75
CA VAL A 72 -12.39 -23.10 -3.07
C VAL A 72 -11.23 -22.14 -3.37
N PRO A 73 -9.98 -22.63 -3.44
CA PRO A 73 -8.83 -21.79 -3.75
C PRO A 73 -8.94 -21.18 -5.13
N THR A 74 -8.53 -19.92 -5.24
CA THR A 74 -8.59 -19.18 -6.50
C THR A 74 -7.51 -19.67 -7.45
N ALA A 75 -7.82 -19.83 -8.74
CA ALA A 75 -6.85 -20.34 -9.70
C ALA A 75 -5.70 -19.33 -9.91
N PRO A 76 -4.44 -19.78 -10.09
CA PRO A 76 -3.31 -18.86 -10.20
C PRO A 76 -3.38 -17.96 -11.43
N PHE A 77 -4.03 -18.39 -12.52
CA PHE A 77 -4.20 -17.60 -13.74
C PHE A 77 -5.22 -16.47 -13.62
N GLU A 78 -5.99 -16.41 -12.53
CA GLU A 78 -6.82 -15.25 -12.22
C GLU A 78 -5.99 -14.05 -11.77
N LEU A 79 -4.75 -14.27 -11.31
CA LEU A 79 -3.82 -13.20 -10.98
C LEU A 79 -3.18 -12.63 -12.27
N PRO A 80 -3.41 -11.35 -12.62
CA PRO A 80 -2.92 -10.78 -13.87
C PRO A 80 -1.41 -10.87 -13.98
N GLY A 81 -0.92 -11.23 -15.17
CA GLY A 81 0.52 -11.34 -15.46
C GLY A 81 1.14 -12.72 -15.22
N VAL A 82 0.49 -13.62 -14.47
CA VAL A 82 1.00 -14.97 -14.16
C VAL A 82 1.33 -15.75 -15.43
N GLU A 83 0.44 -15.75 -16.42
CA GLU A 83 0.63 -16.49 -17.68
C GLU A 83 1.94 -16.09 -18.39
N LYS A 84 2.14 -14.78 -18.62
CA LYS A 84 3.37 -14.24 -19.25
C LYS A 84 4.62 -14.51 -18.42
N ALA A 85 4.51 -14.45 -17.08
CA ALA A 85 5.62 -14.74 -16.20
C ALA A 85 6.05 -16.22 -16.31
N VAL A 86 5.08 -17.14 -16.25
CA VAL A 86 5.33 -18.60 -16.38
C VAL A 86 5.93 -18.92 -17.74
N GLU A 87 5.40 -18.38 -18.84
CA GLU A 87 5.97 -18.57 -20.19
C GLU A 87 7.43 -18.14 -20.26
N ARG A 88 7.76 -16.96 -19.70
CA ARG A 88 9.13 -16.44 -19.72
C ARG A 88 10.08 -17.26 -18.85
N ILE A 89 9.61 -17.76 -17.71
CA ILE A 89 10.37 -18.64 -16.82
C ILE A 89 10.65 -19.98 -17.51
N CYS A 90 9.64 -20.62 -18.11
CA CYS A 90 9.83 -21.85 -18.88
C CYS A 90 10.89 -21.67 -19.97
N ALA A 91 10.81 -20.58 -20.75
CA ALA A 91 11.81 -20.27 -21.78
C ALA A 91 13.23 -20.10 -21.21
N ALA A 92 13.38 -19.48 -20.02
CA ALA A 92 14.68 -19.36 -19.37
C ALA A 92 15.25 -20.72 -18.95
N ILE A 93 14.40 -21.60 -18.39
CA ILE A 93 14.77 -22.95 -17.96
C ILE A 93 15.22 -23.78 -19.16
N GLU A 94 14.44 -23.79 -20.24
CA GLU A 94 14.74 -24.52 -21.48
C GLU A 94 16.07 -24.07 -22.10
N LYS A 95 16.32 -22.76 -22.13
CA LYS A 95 17.55 -22.16 -22.67
C LYS A 95 18.73 -22.18 -21.70
N LYS A 96 18.56 -22.70 -20.48
CA LYS A 96 19.54 -22.66 -19.39
C LYS A 96 20.09 -21.24 -19.13
N GLU A 97 19.23 -20.24 -19.32
CA GLU A 97 19.54 -18.84 -19.02
C GLU A 97 19.82 -18.65 -17.53
N ARG A 98 20.74 -17.74 -17.19
CA ARG A 98 20.97 -17.35 -15.79
C ARG A 98 19.79 -16.52 -15.30
N ILE A 99 19.08 -17.04 -14.31
CA ILE A 99 17.99 -16.37 -13.60
C ILE A 99 18.54 -15.79 -12.30
N THR A 100 18.16 -14.57 -11.96
CA THR A 100 18.41 -13.99 -10.64
C THR A 100 17.09 -13.59 -10.00
N VAL A 101 16.81 -14.09 -8.80
CA VAL A 101 15.68 -13.62 -7.97
C VAL A 101 16.13 -12.43 -7.14
N TYR A 102 15.48 -11.28 -7.32
CA TYR A 102 15.76 -10.06 -6.57
C TYR A 102 14.67 -9.86 -5.51
N GLY A 103 14.98 -10.16 -4.25
CA GLY A 103 14.02 -10.04 -3.14
C GLY A 103 14.19 -8.78 -2.32
N ASP A 104 13.25 -8.51 -1.41
CA ASP A 104 13.42 -7.54 -0.33
C ASP A 104 14.05 -8.16 0.94
N TYR A 105 14.53 -7.31 1.84
CA TYR A 105 15.26 -7.68 3.07
C TYR A 105 14.37 -8.02 4.28
N ASP A 106 13.05 -7.90 4.17
CA ASP A 106 12.15 -8.32 5.23
C ASP A 106 11.66 -9.76 5.03
N VAL A 107 10.84 -10.26 5.96
CA VAL A 107 10.42 -11.67 5.93
C VAL A 107 9.61 -12.00 4.68
N ASP A 108 8.81 -11.08 4.14
CA ASP A 108 8.00 -11.35 2.96
C ASP A 108 8.90 -11.51 1.73
N GLY A 109 9.79 -10.55 1.48
CA GLY A 109 10.82 -10.65 0.44
C GLY A 109 11.74 -11.86 0.57
N ILE A 110 12.18 -12.19 1.80
CA ILE A 110 13.05 -13.35 2.08
C ILE A 110 12.33 -14.68 1.82
N THR A 111 11.08 -14.82 2.29
CA THR A 111 10.31 -16.05 2.11
C THR A 111 9.83 -16.22 0.66
N GLY A 112 9.40 -15.14 0.00
CA GLY A 112 9.08 -15.14 -1.43
C GLY A 112 10.27 -15.51 -2.30
N THR A 113 11.46 -14.99 -1.99
CA THR A 113 12.72 -15.42 -2.63
C THR A 113 12.98 -16.91 -2.40
N SER A 114 12.77 -17.39 -1.18
CA SER A 114 12.96 -18.82 -0.82
C SER A 114 11.98 -19.74 -1.56
N VAL A 115 10.72 -19.32 -1.74
CA VAL A 115 9.71 -20.02 -2.55
C VAL A 115 10.17 -20.14 -4.01
N LEU A 116 10.55 -19.03 -4.64
CA LEU A 116 11.03 -19.00 -6.02
C LEU A 116 12.28 -19.87 -6.20
N LEU A 117 13.27 -19.73 -5.31
CA LEU A 117 14.50 -20.53 -5.35
C LEU A 117 14.21 -22.03 -5.22
N SER A 118 13.34 -22.42 -4.27
CA SER A 118 12.99 -23.83 -4.05
C SER A 118 12.41 -24.45 -5.33
N VAL A 119 11.45 -23.78 -5.96
CA VAL A 119 10.80 -24.30 -7.17
C VAL A 119 11.73 -24.26 -8.37
N LEU A 120 12.41 -23.14 -8.64
CA LEU A 120 13.30 -23.01 -9.78
C LEU A 120 14.47 -24.01 -9.73
N ARG A 121 15.07 -24.23 -8.56
CA ARG A 121 16.11 -25.27 -8.38
C ARG A 121 15.56 -26.67 -8.60
N SER A 122 14.35 -26.96 -8.10
CA SER A 122 13.70 -28.27 -8.31
C SER A 122 13.36 -28.55 -9.78
N LEU A 123 13.28 -27.51 -10.61
CA LEU A 123 13.08 -27.58 -12.06
C LEU A 123 14.40 -27.47 -12.84
N ASP A 124 15.54 -27.63 -12.17
CA ASP A 124 16.90 -27.60 -12.76
C ASP A 124 17.23 -26.28 -13.47
N ALA A 125 16.69 -25.15 -12.97
CA ALA A 125 17.00 -23.82 -13.45
C ALA A 125 18.39 -23.35 -12.97
N ASN A 126 19.11 -22.62 -13.82
CA ASN A 126 20.34 -21.92 -13.42
C ASN A 126 19.97 -20.62 -12.69
N VAL A 127 19.65 -20.74 -11.40
CA VAL A 127 19.11 -19.64 -10.59
C VAL A 127 20.05 -19.24 -9.45
N ASP A 128 20.12 -17.93 -9.21
CA ASP A 128 20.75 -17.30 -8.05
C ASP A 128 19.80 -16.25 -7.43
N PHE A 129 20.20 -15.62 -6.34
CA PHE A 129 19.41 -14.56 -5.71
C PHE A 129 20.25 -13.33 -5.35
N TYR A 130 19.56 -12.23 -5.09
CA TYR A 130 20.13 -10.99 -4.60
C TYR A 130 19.15 -10.33 -3.63
N ILE A 131 19.61 -10.04 -2.40
CA ILE A 131 18.87 -9.22 -1.43
C ILE A 131 19.64 -7.91 -1.21
N PRO A 132 19.04 -6.72 -1.40
CA PRO A 132 19.72 -5.45 -1.22
C PRO A 132 20.02 -5.19 0.26
N ASN A 133 21.13 -4.49 0.53
CA ASN A 133 21.42 -4.05 1.88
C ASN A 133 20.60 -2.80 2.25
N ARG A 134 19.75 -2.91 3.27
CA ARG A 134 18.87 -1.83 3.73
C ARG A 134 19.61 -0.52 4.06
N SER A 135 20.80 -0.60 4.64
CA SER A 135 21.53 0.57 5.13
C SER A 135 22.32 1.28 4.04
N SER A 136 22.94 0.53 3.12
CA SER A 136 23.81 1.10 2.08
C SER A 136 23.12 1.27 0.72
N GLU A 137 22.14 0.43 0.40
CA GLU A 137 21.46 0.43 -0.91
C GLU A 137 20.01 0.90 -0.82
N GLY A 138 19.36 0.74 0.34
CA GLY A 138 17.96 1.11 0.55
C GLY A 138 16.98 0.03 0.11
N TYR A 139 15.73 0.42 -0.15
CA TYR A 139 14.65 -0.47 -0.58
C TYR A 139 14.50 -0.51 -2.10
N GLY A 140 14.11 -1.67 -2.62
CA GLY A 140 13.84 -1.90 -4.04
C GLY A 140 15.10 -2.06 -4.90
N LEU A 141 14.92 -2.12 -6.21
CA LEU A 141 16.03 -2.25 -7.14
C LEU A 141 16.88 -0.98 -7.12
N ASN A 142 18.19 -1.14 -7.34
CA ASN A 142 19.09 -0.03 -7.58
C ASN A 142 19.90 -0.23 -8.87
N LEU A 143 20.21 0.89 -9.54
CA LEU A 143 20.90 0.90 -10.84
C LEU A 143 22.25 0.17 -10.81
N LYS A 144 22.99 0.28 -9.70
CA LYS A 144 24.30 -0.35 -9.53
C LYS A 144 24.18 -1.87 -9.47
N ALA A 145 23.25 -2.39 -8.67
CA ALA A 145 22.98 -3.82 -8.56
C ALA A 145 22.53 -4.39 -9.91
N VAL A 146 21.56 -3.74 -10.59
CA VAL A 146 21.11 -4.16 -11.93
C VAL A 146 22.28 -4.23 -12.92
N SER A 147 23.14 -3.20 -12.94
CA SER A 147 24.32 -3.17 -13.80
C SER A 147 25.28 -4.32 -13.50
N VAL A 148 25.51 -4.62 -12.23
CA VAL A 148 26.39 -5.71 -11.78
C VAL A 148 25.79 -7.07 -12.16
N LEU A 149 24.50 -7.29 -11.91
CA LEU A 149 23.79 -8.53 -12.23
C LEU A 149 23.81 -8.82 -13.74
N ALA A 150 23.60 -7.81 -14.57
CA ALA A 150 23.66 -7.93 -16.02
C ALA A 150 25.10 -8.19 -16.52
N SER A 151 26.06 -7.34 -16.10
CA SER A 151 27.41 -7.34 -16.67
C SER A 151 28.32 -8.42 -16.07
N LYS A 152 28.36 -8.58 -14.74
CA LYS A 152 29.26 -9.52 -14.07
C LYS A 152 28.65 -10.90 -13.91
N HIS A 153 27.38 -10.96 -13.47
CA HIS A 153 26.71 -12.23 -13.20
C HIS A 153 26.02 -12.82 -14.44
N ARG A 154 26.04 -12.10 -15.57
CA ARG A 154 25.46 -12.54 -16.86
C ARG A 154 23.98 -12.94 -16.75
N THR A 155 23.24 -12.30 -15.84
CA THR A 155 21.80 -12.50 -15.67
C THR A 155 21.09 -12.22 -16.98
N LYS A 156 20.13 -13.09 -17.36
CA LYS A 156 19.28 -12.94 -18.55
C LYS A 156 17.81 -12.74 -18.20
N LEU A 157 17.40 -13.28 -17.06
CA LEU A 157 16.08 -13.07 -16.47
C LEU A 157 16.23 -12.60 -15.03
N LEU A 158 15.70 -11.43 -14.71
CA LEU A 158 15.58 -10.90 -13.36
C LEU A 158 14.13 -11.08 -12.89
N ILE A 159 13.93 -11.77 -11.77
CA ILE A 159 12.61 -11.99 -11.18
C ILE A 159 12.56 -11.23 -9.87
N THR A 160 11.82 -10.13 -9.80
CA THR A 160 11.70 -9.37 -8.54
C THR A 160 10.61 -9.99 -7.66
N CYS A 161 10.82 -9.97 -6.35
CA CYS A 161 9.85 -10.44 -5.36
C CYS A 161 9.72 -9.39 -4.27
N ASP A 162 8.50 -9.00 -3.96
CA ASP A 162 8.17 -8.01 -2.94
C ASP A 162 8.79 -6.61 -3.19
N CYS A 163 9.12 -6.35 -4.45
CA CYS A 163 9.63 -5.07 -4.92
C CYS A 163 9.53 -4.97 -6.44
N GLY A 164 9.80 -3.79 -6.98
CA GLY A 164 9.99 -3.57 -8.41
C GLY A 164 8.87 -2.81 -9.11
N VAL A 165 7.64 -2.76 -8.57
CA VAL A 165 6.51 -2.09 -9.25
C VAL A 165 6.72 -0.59 -9.44
N SER A 166 7.53 0.04 -8.59
CA SER A 166 7.90 1.46 -8.67
C SER A 166 9.29 1.71 -9.30
N ASN A 167 10.04 0.67 -9.63
CA ASN A 167 11.43 0.76 -10.10
C ASN A 167 11.54 0.90 -11.63
N PHE A 168 10.89 1.93 -12.19
CA PHE A 168 10.86 2.15 -13.64
C PHE A 168 12.27 2.28 -14.25
N SER A 169 13.11 3.13 -13.64
CA SER A 169 14.46 3.43 -14.14
C SER A 169 15.37 2.21 -14.14
N GLU A 170 15.32 1.42 -13.08
CA GLU A 170 16.13 0.22 -12.91
C GLU A 170 15.71 -0.90 -13.88
N ILE A 171 14.40 -1.09 -14.08
CA ILE A 171 13.88 -2.09 -15.01
C ILE A 171 14.12 -1.67 -16.46
N ASN A 172 14.04 -0.37 -16.76
CA ASN A 172 14.42 0.15 -18.07
C ASN A 172 15.92 -0.05 -18.34
N LEU A 173 16.78 0.16 -17.34
CA LEU A 173 18.20 -0.14 -17.45
C LEU A 173 18.43 -1.64 -17.71
N ALA A 174 17.79 -2.54 -16.95
CA ALA A 174 17.88 -3.99 -17.17
C ALA A 174 17.54 -4.36 -18.62
N LYS A 175 16.43 -3.83 -19.14
CA LYS A 175 16.00 -4.02 -20.54
C LYS A 175 17.03 -3.51 -21.54
N SER A 176 17.62 -2.34 -21.30
CA SER A 176 18.66 -1.78 -22.17
C SER A 176 19.95 -2.62 -22.19
N LEU A 177 20.22 -3.36 -21.10
CA LEU A 177 21.32 -4.30 -20.98
C LEU A 177 20.99 -5.72 -21.48
N GLY A 178 19.82 -5.92 -22.08
CA GLY A 178 19.37 -7.22 -22.59
C GLY A 178 19.02 -8.22 -21.49
N VAL A 179 18.56 -7.73 -20.34
CA VAL A 179 18.00 -8.52 -19.24
C VAL A 179 16.50 -8.33 -19.23
N ASP A 180 15.75 -9.43 -19.34
CA ASP A 180 14.31 -9.41 -19.16
C ASP A 180 13.98 -9.34 -17.68
N THR A 181 12.90 -8.63 -17.32
CA THR A 181 12.44 -8.53 -15.93
C THR A 181 11.02 -9.04 -15.78
N LEU A 182 10.76 -9.79 -14.72
CA LEU A 182 9.42 -10.12 -14.21
C LEU A 182 9.25 -9.43 -12.86
N VAL A 183 8.16 -8.70 -12.68
CA VAL A 183 7.87 -8.01 -11.41
C VAL A 183 6.79 -8.78 -10.67
N LEU A 184 7.13 -9.37 -9.52
CA LEU A 184 6.16 -9.96 -8.58
C LEU A 184 6.11 -9.06 -7.34
N ASP A 185 5.03 -8.31 -7.19
CA ASP A 185 4.94 -7.26 -6.17
C ASP A 185 3.48 -7.08 -5.72
N HIS A 186 3.28 -6.47 -4.56
CA HIS A 186 1.98 -6.18 -3.97
C HIS A 186 1.85 -4.73 -3.45
N HIS A 187 2.92 -3.94 -3.53
CA HIS A 187 2.98 -2.57 -3.06
C HIS A 187 2.02 -1.62 -3.77
N THR A 188 1.99 -0.35 -3.37
CA THR A 188 1.12 0.64 -4.02
C THR A 188 1.58 0.86 -5.46
N MET A 189 0.67 0.71 -6.42
CA MET A 189 1.01 0.84 -7.84
C MET A 189 1.20 2.31 -8.24
N PRO A 190 2.29 2.66 -8.94
CA PRO A 190 2.46 3.99 -9.52
C PRO A 190 1.56 4.19 -10.74
N GLU A 191 1.43 5.44 -11.21
CA GLU A 191 0.68 5.74 -12.43
C GLU A 191 1.29 5.10 -13.68
N LEU A 192 2.63 5.00 -13.72
CA LEU A 192 3.38 4.40 -14.81
C LEU A 192 4.06 3.11 -14.33
N LEU A 193 3.64 1.98 -14.90
CA LEU A 193 4.24 0.69 -14.62
C LEU A 193 5.60 0.52 -15.33
N PRO A 194 6.55 -0.20 -14.73
CA PRO A 194 7.87 -0.44 -15.32
C PRO A 194 7.78 -1.29 -16.60
N PRO A 195 8.73 -1.14 -17.54
CA PRO A 195 8.70 -1.82 -18.83
C PRO A 195 9.16 -3.29 -18.75
N ALA A 196 8.64 -4.03 -17.76
CA ALA A 196 8.89 -5.46 -17.52
C ALA A 196 8.19 -6.35 -18.56
N VAL A 197 8.66 -7.59 -18.73
CA VAL A 197 8.02 -8.60 -19.57
C VAL A 197 6.64 -8.98 -19.00
N ALA A 198 6.56 -9.10 -17.67
CA ALA A 198 5.31 -9.25 -16.96
C ALA A 198 5.37 -8.48 -15.64
N VAL A 199 4.23 -7.91 -15.25
CA VAL A 199 3.97 -7.38 -13.92
C VAL A 199 2.85 -8.24 -13.33
N VAL A 200 3.18 -9.04 -12.32
CA VAL A 200 2.26 -9.89 -11.58
C VAL A 200 1.91 -9.16 -10.28
N HIS A 201 0.69 -8.65 -10.20
CA HIS A 201 0.32 -7.75 -9.11
C HIS A 201 -1.16 -7.88 -8.72
N PRO A 202 -1.48 -8.11 -7.44
CA PRO A 202 -2.85 -8.36 -7.00
C PRO A 202 -3.74 -7.11 -7.07
N LYS A 203 -3.18 -5.91 -6.90
CA LYS A 203 -3.92 -4.64 -7.04
C LYS A 203 -4.36 -4.30 -8.48
N LEU A 204 -4.01 -5.11 -9.47
CA LEU A 204 -4.62 -5.04 -10.82
C LEU A 204 -6.04 -5.63 -10.84
N LEU A 205 -6.42 -6.35 -9.79
CA LEU A 205 -7.76 -6.89 -9.58
C LEU A 205 -8.64 -5.87 -8.84
N ASN A 206 -9.96 -6.11 -8.87
CA ASN A 206 -10.89 -5.35 -8.05
C ASN A 206 -10.64 -5.63 -6.55
N GLU A 207 -10.84 -4.63 -5.70
CA GLU A 207 -10.59 -4.72 -4.25
C GLU A 207 -11.32 -5.88 -3.55
N GLY A 208 -12.50 -6.26 -4.05
CA GLY A 208 -13.27 -7.40 -3.53
C GLY A 208 -12.83 -8.78 -4.04
N HIS A 209 -11.76 -8.89 -4.81
CA HIS A 209 -11.27 -10.17 -5.31
C HIS A 209 -10.46 -10.92 -4.24
N PRO A 210 -10.60 -12.25 -4.06
CA PRO A 210 -9.90 -13.02 -3.01
C PRO A 210 -8.37 -12.86 -3.01
N LEU A 211 -7.78 -12.68 -4.19
CA LEU A 211 -6.32 -12.49 -4.37
C LEU A 211 -5.83 -11.05 -4.17
N PHE A 212 -6.71 -10.06 -3.99
CA PHE A 212 -6.35 -8.64 -3.97
C PHE A 212 -5.35 -8.27 -2.85
N HIS A 213 -5.42 -8.99 -1.73
CA HIS A 213 -4.59 -8.75 -0.55
C HIS A 213 -3.36 -9.66 -0.45
N LEU A 214 -3.00 -10.40 -1.50
CA LEU A 214 -1.81 -11.26 -1.48
C LEU A 214 -0.54 -10.42 -1.17
N PRO A 215 0.33 -10.88 -0.25
CA PRO A 215 1.67 -10.32 -0.08
C PRO A 215 2.63 -10.80 -1.18
N GLY A 216 3.85 -10.29 -1.22
CA GLY A 216 4.91 -10.69 -2.14
C GLY A 216 5.15 -12.21 -2.17
N VAL A 217 5.23 -12.88 -1.00
CA VAL A 217 5.33 -14.35 -0.92
C VAL A 217 4.10 -15.06 -1.50
N GLY A 218 2.92 -14.45 -1.37
CA GLY A 218 1.66 -14.98 -1.92
C GLY A 218 1.62 -14.85 -3.45
N VAL A 219 2.11 -13.75 -4.00
CA VAL A 219 2.28 -13.55 -5.45
C VAL A 219 3.29 -14.55 -6.02
N ALA A 220 4.44 -14.72 -5.34
CA ALA A 220 5.43 -15.73 -5.69
C ALA A 220 4.86 -17.15 -5.65
N TYR A 221 4.06 -17.46 -4.62
CA TYR A 221 3.35 -18.74 -4.50
C TYR A 221 2.42 -19.01 -5.69
N LYS A 222 1.60 -18.04 -6.11
CA LYS A 222 0.69 -18.23 -7.26
C LYS A 222 1.44 -18.42 -8.58
N VAL A 223 2.57 -17.73 -8.78
CA VAL A 223 3.42 -17.99 -9.96
C VAL A 223 4.03 -19.38 -9.90
N CYS A 224 4.54 -19.81 -8.73
CA CYS A 224 5.06 -21.16 -8.54
C CYS A 224 4.00 -22.26 -8.69
N GLU A 225 2.76 -22.02 -8.24
CA GLU A 225 1.61 -22.90 -8.40
C GLU A 225 1.33 -23.15 -9.90
N ALA A 226 1.22 -22.07 -10.69
CA ALA A 226 1.03 -22.17 -12.13
C ALA A 226 2.23 -22.83 -12.83
N LEU A 227 3.46 -22.50 -12.41
CA LEU A 227 4.68 -23.07 -12.97
C LEU A 227 4.74 -24.58 -12.72
N LEU A 228 4.54 -25.04 -11.49
CA LEU A 228 4.53 -26.48 -11.16
C LEU A 228 3.44 -27.23 -11.91
N ALA A 229 2.24 -26.64 -12.06
CA ALA A 229 1.17 -27.22 -12.86
C ALA A 229 1.58 -27.39 -14.33
N LYS A 230 2.34 -26.43 -14.91
CA LYS A 230 2.86 -26.52 -16.28
C LYS A 230 3.85 -27.68 -16.49
N PHE A 231 4.53 -28.11 -15.42
CA PHE A 231 5.46 -29.23 -15.42
C PHE A 231 4.84 -30.54 -14.88
N ASP A 232 3.50 -30.64 -14.79
CA ASP A 232 2.77 -31.80 -14.24
C ASP A 232 3.16 -32.15 -12.79
N ARG A 233 3.57 -31.15 -12.01
CA ARG A 233 4.05 -31.27 -10.61
C ARG A 233 3.20 -30.47 -9.62
N ALA A 234 1.92 -30.25 -9.94
CA ALA A 234 1.01 -29.42 -9.15
C ALA A 234 0.93 -29.82 -7.65
N SER A 235 1.05 -31.11 -7.33
CA SER A 235 1.01 -31.62 -5.95
C SER A 235 2.16 -31.09 -5.07
N GLU A 236 3.26 -30.64 -5.66
CA GLU A 236 4.43 -30.15 -4.91
C GLU A 236 4.24 -28.76 -4.34
N VAL A 237 3.21 -28.02 -4.80
CA VAL A 237 2.90 -26.68 -4.30
C VAL A 237 2.61 -26.68 -2.80
N GLU A 238 2.11 -27.80 -2.27
CA GLU A 238 1.84 -27.98 -0.84
C GLU A 238 3.09 -27.91 0.03
N ALA A 239 4.27 -28.24 -0.50
CA ALA A 239 5.54 -28.21 0.21
C ALA A 239 6.08 -26.79 0.41
N LEU A 240 5.43 -25.78 -0.16
CA LEU A 240 5.78 -24.36 -0.05
C LEU A 240 5.02 -23.65 1.09
N GLN A 241 4.01 -24.32 1.66
CA GLN A 241 3.08 -23.72 2.62
C GLN A 241 3.74 -23.21 3.91
N ASP A 242 4.88 -23.77 4.29
CA ASP A 242 5.64 -23.31 5.46
C ASP A 242 6.25 -21.92 5.21
N TYR A 243 6.95 -21.71 4.08
CA TYR A 243 7.45 -20.37 3.71
C TYR A 243 6.32 -19.37 3.52
N VAL A 244 5.26 -19.77 2.81
CA VAL A 244 4.12 -18.89 2.53
C VAL A 244 3.47 -18.42 3.82
N THR A 245 3.18 -19.34 4.75
CA THR A 245 2.58 -18.99 6.03
C THR A 245 3.49 -18.07 6.86
N LEU A 246 4.80 -18.34 6.87
CA LEU A 246 5.78 -17.51 7.57
C LEU A 246 5.79 -16.08 7.04
N GLY A 247 5.87 -15.88 5.72
CA GLY A 247 5.85 -14.56 5.09
C GLY A 247 4.53 -13.83 5.28
N MET A 248 3.41 -14.50 5.04
CA MET A 248 2.08 -13.89 5.15
C MET A 248 1.75 -13.39 6.56
N ILE A 249 2.08 -14.17 7.61
CA ILE A 249 1.87 -13.69 8.98
C ILE A 249 2.84 -12.55 9.32
N ALA A 250 4.07 -12.59 8.81
CA ALA A 250 5.07 -11.57 9.08
C ALA A 250 4.78 -10.21 8.42
N ASP A 251 4.18 -10.20 7.24
CA ASP A 251 3.77 -8.99 6.52
C ASP A 251 2.47 -8.37 7.06
N LEU A 252 1.84 -9.03 8.04
CA LEU A 252 0.59 -8.56 8.66
C LEU A 252 -0.55 -8.34 7.66
N VAL A 253 -0.63 -9.13 6.58
CA VAL A 253 -1.71 -8.98 5.60
C VAL A 253 -3.10 -9.26 6.18
N PRO A 254 -4.18 -8.67 5.62
CA PRO A 254 -5.55 -9.05 5.97
C PRO A 254 -5.77 -10.56 5.86
N LEU A 255 -6.15 -11.20 6.97
CA LEU A 255 -6.48 -12.63 7.03
C LEU A 255 -7.96 -12.85 6.65
N VAL A 256 -8.27 -12.55 5.39
CA VAL A 256 -9.56 -12.78 4.74
C VAL A 256 -9.37 -13.66 3.50
N ASP A 257 -10.44 -14.31 3.03
CA ASP A 257 -10.49 -15.09 1.78
C ASP A 257 -9.24 -15.97 1.55
N GLU A 258 -8.51 -15.77 0.45
CA GLU A 258 -7.36 -16.60 0.06
C GLU A 258 -6.25 -16.55 1.09
N ASN A 259 -5.98 -15.37 1.66
CA ASN A 259 -4.94 -15.21 2.67
C ASN A 259 -5.25 -16.00 3.93
N ARG A 260 -6.51 -15.96 4.37
CA ARG A 260 -6.98 -16.75 5.51
C ARG A 260 -6.83 -18.24 5.23
N TYR A 261 -7.28 -18.68 4.05
CA TYR A 261 -7.22 -20.08 3.66
C TYR A 261 -5.78 -20.61 3.69
N LEU A 262 -4.85 -19.93 3.02
CA LEU A 262 -3.44 -20.32 2.97
C LEU A 262 -2.79 -20.38 4.35
N VAL A 263 -2.99 -19.36 5.18
CA VAL A 263 -2.45 -19.35 6.55
C VAL A 263 -3.09 -20.44 7.41
N LYS A 264 -4.38 -20.71 7.26
CA LYS A 264 -5.09 -21.74 8.04
C LYS A 264 -4.57 -23.15 7.74
N ILE A 265 -4.36 -23.50 6.47
CA ILE A 265 -3.83 -24.82 6.09
C ILE A 265 -2.31 -24.92 6.30
N GLY A 266 -1.60 -23.80 6.23
CA GLY A 266 -0.14 -23.78 6.25
C GLY A 266 0.46 -23.64 7.64
N LEU A 267 -0.25 -23.08 8.63
CA LEU A 267 0.27 -22.93 10.00
C LEU A 267 0.63 -24.28 10.67
N PRO A 268 -0.21 -25.34 10.60
CA PRO A 268 0.19 -26.66 11.08
C PRO A 268 1.41 -27.22 10.33
N LYS A 269 1.51 -26.96 9.03
CA LYS A 269 2.64 -27.40 8.18
C LYS A 269 3.93 -26.66 8.55
N LEU A 270 3.87 -25.38 8.90
CA LEU A 270 5.00 -24.60 9.38
C LEU A 270 5.56 -25.18 10.69
N VAL A 271 4.69 -25.45 11.66
CA VAL A 271 5.10 -26.01 12.97
C VAL A 271 5.70 -27.41 12.80
N ALA A 272 5.13 -28.22 11.90
CA ALA A 272 5.61 -29.57 11.61
C ALA A 272 6.70 -29.62 10.51
N SER A 273 7.25 -28.48 10.08
CA SER A 273 8.18 -28.43 8.93
C SER A 273 9.43 -29.28 9.19
N THR A 274 9.85 -30.01 8.16
CA THR A 274 11.07 -30.83 8.19
C THR A 274 12.29 -30.08 7.65
N ARG A 275 12.11 -28.86 7.13
CA ARG A 275 13.20 -28.07 6.54
C ARG A 275 14.24 -27.73 7.63
N PRO A 276 15.55 -27.96 7.39
CA PRO A 276 16.58 -27.70 8.39
C PRO A 276 16.53 -26.28 8.96
N GLY A 277 16.39 -25.27 8.09
CA GLY A 277 16.30 -23.87 8.46
C GLY A 277 15.13 -23.53 9.39
N ILE A 278 13.91 -23.94 9.00
CA ILE A 278 12.69 -23.67 9.78
C ILE A 278 12.75 -24.41 11.13
N ARG A 279 13.21 -25.67 11.15
CA ARG A 279 13.39 -26.43 12.40
C ARG A 279 14.38 -25.75 13.34
N ALA A 280 15.50 -25.27 12.81
CA ALA A 280 16.50 -24.57 13.60
C ALA A 280 15.94 -23.27 14.20
N LEU A 281 15.13 -22.51 13.44
CA LEU A 281 14.43 -21.33 13.94
C LEU A 281 13.37 -21.65 14.99
N LEU A 282 12.55 -22.67 14.76
CA LEU A 282 11.54 -23.15 15.72
C LEU A 282 12.20 -23.56 17.05
N ALA A 283 13.38 -24.16 17.01
CA ALA A 283 14.13 -24.51 18.23
C ALA A 283 14.56 -23.28 19.06
N GLN A 284 14.63 -22.08 18.47
CA GLN A 284 14.96 -20.83 19.17
C GLN A 284 13.74 -20.14 19.80
N VAL A 285 12.53 -20.65 19.57
CA VAL A 285 11.26 -20.07 20.04
C VAL A 285 10.46 -21.08 20.85
N GLY A 286 9.71 -20.58 21.83
CA GLY A 286 8.65 -21.33 22.49
C GLY A 286 7.33 -20.57 22.34
N GLY A 287 6.21 -21.28 22.34
CA GLY A 287 4.90 -20.65 22.19
C GLY A 287 3.79 -21.64 21.87
N LYS A 288 2.56 -21.14 21.83
CA LYS A 288 1.41 -21.87 21.28
C LYS A 288 1.57 -21.98 19.76
N GLU A 289 0.97 -22.99 19.15
CA GLU A 289 0.94 -23.18 17.69
C GLU A 289 -0.09 -22.24 17.04
N ASP A 290 0.17 -20.93 17.11
CA ASP A 290 -0.71 -19.89 16.59
C ASP A 290 0.08 -18.85 15.78
N THR A 291 -0.63 -17.84 15.29
CA THR A 291 -0.01 -16.70 14.59
C THR A 291 0.96 -15.91 15.46
N ASP A 292 0.84 -15.97 16.79
CA ASP A 292 1.71 -15.27 17.73
C ASP A 292 3.12 -15.91 17.73
N LEU A 293 3.23 -17.24 17.54
CA LEU A 293 4.51 -17.94 17.31
C LEU A 293 5.30 -17.32 16.16
N VAL A 294 4.61 -16.99 15.07
CA VAL A 294 5.24 -16.41 13.88
C VAL A 294 5.49 -14.92 14.09
N GLY A 295 4.45 -14.15 14.42
CA GLY A 295 4.51 -12.69 14.52
C GLY A 295 5.43 -12.16 15.62
N PHE A 296 5.54 -12.88 16.75
CA PHE A 296 6.37 -12.47 17.90
C PHE A 296 7.57 -13.38 18.15
N GLY A 297 7.58 -14.59 17.59
CA GLY A 297 8.70 -15.53 17.70
C GLY A 297 9.61 -15.50 16.46
N LEU A 298 9.15 -16.07 15.36
CA LEU A 298 9.98 -16.34 14.17
C LEU A 298 10.32 -15.07 13.38
N ALA A 299 9.31 -14.28 13.00
CA ALA A 299 9.48 -13.12 12.13
C ALA A 299 10.45 -12.06 12.69
N PRO A 300 10.43 -11.71 14.00
CA PRO A 300 11.41 -10.77 14.56
C PRO A 300 12.86 -11.20 14.42
N ARG A 301 13.16 -12.51 14.41
CA ARG A 301 14.52 -13.04 14.25
C ARG A 301 15.03 -12.86 12.83
N ILE A 302 14.18 -13.14 11.84
CA ILE A 302 14.49 -12.94 10.43
C ILE A 302 14.63 -11.44 10.13
N ASN A 303 13.70 -10.62 10.61
CA ASN A 303 13.74 -9.17 10.42
C ASN A 303 14.92 -8.48 11.13
N ALA A 304 15.56 -9.13 12.12
CA ALA A 304 16.69 -8.55 12.82
C ALA A 304 17.90 -8.39 11.89
N VAL A 305 18.17 -9.36 11.02
CA VAL A 305 19.32 -9.29 10.10
C VAL A 305 19.12 -8.21 9.04
N GLY A 306 17.92 -8.04 8.48
CA GLY A 306 17.63 -6.92 7.55
C GLY A 306 17.72 -5.53 8.18
N ARG A 307 17.79 -5.43 9.52
CA ARG A 307 17.94 -4.16 10.27
C ARG A 307 19.35 -3.89 10.74
N LEU A 308 20.12 -4.93 11.05
CA LEU A 308 21.41 -4.84 11.73
C LEU A 308 22.59 -5.43 10.95
N ALA A 309 22.33 -6.26 9.93
CA ALA A 309 23.33 -7.10 9.27
C ALA A 309 23.00 -7.32 7.77
N ASP A 310 23.64 -8.32 7.18
CA ASP A 310 23.37 -8.78 5.81
C ASP A 310 22.16 -9.73 5.80
N ALA A 311 21.11 -9.39 5.05
CA ALA A 311 19.89 -10.19 4.96
C ALA A 311 20.05 -11.48 4.15
N ASN A 312 21.13 -11.63 3.35
CA ASN A 312 21.37 -12.84 2.56
C ASN A 312 21.45 -14.12 3.44
N VAL A 313 21.92 -13.98 4.68
CA VAL A 313 22.02 -15.10 5.65
C VAL A 313 20.67 -15.72 5.99
N ALA A 314 19.58 -14.95 5.91
CA ALA A 314 18.23 -15.46 6.17
C ALA A 314 17.70 -16.31 5.01
N VAL A 315 17.96 -15.92 3.76
CA VAL A 315 17.64 -16.75 2.59
C VAL A 315 18.48 -18.03 2.59
N GLU A 316 19.77 -17.94 2.95
CA GLU A 316 20.63 -19.13 3.11
C GLU A 316 20.08 -20.07 4.19
N LEU A 317 19.71 -19.54 5.35
CA LEU A 317 19.10 -20.33 6.43
C LEU A 317 17.86 -21.06 5.97
N LEU A 318 16.95 -20.37 5.28
CA LEU A 318 15.71 -20.98 4.82
C LEU A 318 15.95 -22.04 3.74
N THR A 319 16.92 -21.81 2.84
CA THR A 319 17.12 -22.65 1.65
C THR A 319 18.23 -23.71 1.76
N THR A 320 18.95 -23.79 2.88
CA THR A 320 20.01 -24.79 3.09
C THR A 320 19.45 -26.18 3.44
N ASP A 321 20.10 -27.21 2.90
CA ASP A 321 19.84 -28.62 3.24
C ASP A 321 20.78 -29.15 4.34
N ASP A 322 21.78 -28.36 4.76
CA ASP A 322 22.72 -28.72 5.82
C ASP A 322 22.18 -28.31 7.20
N ALA A 323 21.88 -29.29 8.04
CA ALA A 323 21.33 -29.06 9.37
C ALA A 323 22.30 -28.36 10.33
N ALA A 324 23.61 -28.63 10.23
CA ALA A 324 24.59 -27.96 11.07
C ALA A 324 24.73 -26.48 10.66
N ARG A 325 24.74 -26.22 9.36
CA ARG A 325 24.74 -24.84 8.84
C ARG A 325 23.46 -24.09 9.22
N ALA A 326 22.30 -24.74 9.14
CA ALA A 326 21.04 -24.16 9.58
C ALA A 326 21.04 -23.79 11.06
N GLU A 327 21.58 -24.65 11.92
CA GLU A 327 21.70 -24.36 13.36
C GLU A 327 22.63 -23.16 13.63
N GLU A 328 23.78 -23.09 12.96
CA GLU A 328 24.70 -21.96 13.06
C GLU A 328 24.03 -20.63 12.68
N LEU A 329 23.35 -20.60 11.53
CA LEU A 329 22.65 -19.42 11.03
C LEU A 329 21.47 -19.03 11.93
N ALA A 330 20.68 -20.00 12.43
CA ALA A 330 19.59 -19.72 13.36
C ALA A 330 20.09 -19.12 14.68
N LEU A 331 21.23 -19.60 15.20
CA LEU A 331 21.88 -19.01 16.38
C LEU A 331 22.40 -17.60 16.11
N GLN A 332 22.90 -17.32 14.90
CA GLN A 332 23.26 -15.97 14.49
C GLN A 332 22.05 -15.04 14.51
N LEU A 333 20.95 -15.40 13.85
CA LEU A 333 19.70 -14.62 13.85
C LEU A 333 19.16 -14.40 15.27
N GLN A 334 19.29 -15.39 16.14
CA GLN A 334 18.92 -15.26 17.56
C GLN A 334 19.75 -14.21 18.28
N ARG A 335 21.08 -14.17 18.06
CA ARG A 335 21.97 -13.15 18.63
C ARG A 335 21.67 -11.76 18.08
N ASP A 336 21.44 -11.64 16.78
CA ASP A 336 21.12 -10.36 16.15
C ASP A 336 19.76 -9.83 16.63
N ASN A 337 18.77 -10.71 16.80
CA ASN A 337 17.50 -10.34 17.44
C ASN A 337 17.71 -9.87 18.87
N ALA A 338 18.47 -10.60 19.70
CA ALA A 338 18.77 -10.20 21.08
C ALA A 338 19.38 -8.79 21.14
N ARG A 339 20.41 -8.53 20.33
CA ARG A 339 21.05 -7.22 20.17
C ARG A 339 20.05 -6.15 19.73
N ARG A 340 19.18 -6.47 18.77
CA ARG A 340 18.10 -5.56 18.34
C ARG A 340 17.16 -5.23 19.49
N GLN A 341 16.76 -6.20 20.33
CA GLN A 341 15.85 -5.95 21.46
C GLN A 341 16.51 -5.07 22.52
N GLU A 342 17.77 -5.34 22.87
CA GLU A 342 18.56 -4.52 23.80
C GLU A 342 18.65 -3.07 23.33
N LEU A 343 18.97 -2.87 22.04
CA LEU A 343 19.04 -1.56 21.43
C LEU A 343 17.68 -0.85 21.41
N CYS A 344 16.59 -1.58 21.09
CA CYS A 344 15.23 -1.05 21.15
C CYS A 344 14.88 -0.57 22.56
N GLU A 345 15.19 -1.35 23.58
CA GLU A 345 14.84 -1.02 24.98
C GLU A 345 15.63 0.19 25.46
N ARG A 346 16.94 0.22 25.21
CA ARG A 346 17.79 1.37 25.54
C ARG A 346 17.26 2.66 24.90
N ILE A 347 17.08 2.65 23.58
CA ILE A 347 16.59 3.82 22.84
C ILE A 347 15.18 4.20 23.28
N PHE A 348 14.31 3.23 23.58
CA PHE A 348 12.96 3.51 24.08
C PHE A 348 12.99 4.26 25.41
N LEU A 349 13.80 3.81 26.38
CA LEU A 349 13.91 4.47 27.69
C LEU A 349 14.49 5.88 27.58
N GLU A 350 15.53 6.06 26.77
CA GLU A 350 16.11 7.38 26.48
C GLU A 350 15.11 8.30 25.79
N ALA A 351 14.41 7.80 24.77
CA ALA A 351 13.40 8.55 24.04
C ALA A 351 12.20 8.92 24.93
N GLU A 352 11.72 7.99 25.77
CA GLU A 352 10.64 8.26 26.74
C GLU A 352 11.06 9.37 27.72
N ALA A 353 12.27 9.29 28.29
CA ALA A 353 12.79 10.33 29.17
C ALA A 353 12.91 11.69 28.44
N LYS A 354 13.36 11.69 27.19
CA LYS A 354 13.45 12.91 26.37
C LYS A 354 12.07 13.51 26.10
N VAL A 355 11.06 12.70 25.75
CA VAL A 355 9.68 13.17 25.56
C VAL A 355 9.16 13.82 26.84
N LEU A 356 9.30 13.15 27.98
CA LEU A 356 8.79 13.65 29.27
C LEU A 356 9.48 14.94 29.74
N THR A 357 10.68 15.24 29.26
CA THR A 357 11.44 16.45 29.64
C THR A 357 11.37 17.58 28.63
N THR A 358 11.10 17.30 27.35
CA THR A 358 11.17 18.30 26.27
C THR A 358 9.85 18.60 25.58
N CYS A 359 8.84 17.74 25.67
CA CYS A 359 7.53 17.94 25.05
C CYS A 359 6.50 18.40 26.07
N ASP A 360 5.61 19.34 25.71
CA ASP A 360 4.46 19.69 26.54
C ASP A 360 3.27 18.80 26.18
N LEU A 361 3.17 17.64 26.83
CA LEU A 361 2.11 16.67 26.57
C LEU A 361 0.69 17.18 26.92
N ASN A 362 0.54 18.38 27.51
CA ASN A 362 -0.79 18.97 27.69
C ASN A 362 -1.29 19.66 26.41
N SER A 363 -0.38 20.23 25.61
CA SER A 363 -0.71 20.99 24.40
C SER A 363 -0.32 20.27 23.10
N ASP A 364 0.81 19.55 23.10
CA ASP A 364 1.40 18.93 21.90
C ASP A 364 0.70 17.63 21.49
N LYS A 365 -0.07 17.69 20.40
CA LYS A 365 -0.77 16.56 19.74
C LYS A 365 0.14 15.63 18.94
N GLY A 366 1.41 15.97 18.75
CA GLY A 366 2.41 15.09 18.13
C GLY A 366 3.74 15.15 18.87
N ILE A 367 4.58 14.14 18.68
CA ILE A 367 5.92 14.04 19.27
C ILE A 367 6.93 14.03 18.13
N ALA A 368 7.92 14.93 18.17
CA ALA A 368 9.06 14.89 17.28
C ALA A 368 10.34 15.02 18.12
N ILE A 369 11.26 14.06 17.99
CA ILE A 369 12.50 13.99 18.76
C ILE A 369 13.62 13.38 17.91
N TYR A 370 14.86 13.74 18.20
CA TYR A 370 16.03 13.08 17.63
C TYR A 370 17.17 13.06 18.65
N ASN A 371 18.12 12.15 18.49
CA ASN A 371 19.32 12.09 19.33
C ASN A 371 20.48 11.41 18.61
N GLU A 372 21.69 11.78 18.99
CA GLU A 372 22.90 11.04 18.61
C GLU A 372 22.91 9.65 19.29
N GLY A 373 23.48 8.65 18.62
CA GLY A 373 23.62 7.29 19.14
C GLY A 373 22.35 6.42 19.09
N TRP A 374 21.24 6.96 18.59
CA TRP A 374 20.06 6.17 18.22
C TRP A 374 20.26 5.55 16.85
N HIS A 375 19.97 4.27 16.67
CA HIS A 375 20.26 3.56 15.42
C HIS A 375 19.04 3.54 14.48
N HIS A 376 19.18 4.04 13.24
CA HIS A 376 18.10 4.17 12.23
C HIS A 376 17.34 2.87 11.96
N GLY A 377 18.03 1.73 11.94
CA GLY A 377 17.41 0.40 11.79
C GLY A 377 16.36 0.04 12.86
N VAL A 378 16.37 0.73 14.00
CA VAL A 378 15.53 0.46 15.18
C VAL A 378 14.56 1.59 15.54
N VAL A 379 14.85 2.85 15.17
CA VAL A 379 14.01 4.00 15.58
C VAL A 379 12.53 3.86 15.19
N GLY A 380 12.21 3.21 14.06
CA GLY A 380 10.81 2.95 13.67
C GLY A 380 10.05 2.00 14.61
N ILE A 381 10.74 1.05 15.26
CA ILE A 381 10.16 0.16 16.27
C ILE A 381 9.89 0.95 17.56
N VAL A 382 10.85 1.79 17.95
CA VAL A 382 10.71 2.66 19.12
C VAL A 382 9.59 3.67 18.90
N ALA A 383 9.45 4.24 17.70
CA ALA A 383 8.34 5.11 17.33
C ALA A 383 6.98 4.46 17.60
N SER A 384 6.82 3.19 17.19
CA SER A 384 5.58 2.44 17.38
C SER A 384 5.25 2.27 18.88
N ARG A 385 6.25 1.93 19.70
CA ARG A 385 6.10 1.82 21.16
C ARG A 385 5.75 3.16 21.81
N LEU A 386 6.32 4.27 21.32
CA LEU A 386 6.01 5.61 21.80
C LEU A 386 4.59 6.04 21.39
N VAL A 387 4.13 5.70 20.17
CA VAL A 387 2.74 5.90 19.74
C VAL A 387 1.80 5.16 20.70
N GLU A 388 2.09 3.89 21.01
CA GLU A 388 1.29 3.14 21.96
C GLU A 388 1.32 3.77 23.36
N ARG A 389 2.48 4.25 23.81
CA ARG A 389 2.69 4.83 25.15
C ARG A 389 1.94 6.15 25.32
N PHE A 390 2.01 7.03 24.32
CA PHE A 390 1.54 8.40 24.40
C PHE A 390 0.25 8.67 23.61
N GLN A 391 -0.20 7.73 22.77
CA GLN A 391 -1.38 7.85 21.91
C GLN A 391 -1.34 9.09 21.00
N ARG A 392 -0.15 9.39 20.48
CA ARG A 392 0.16 10.54 19.62
C ARG A 392 1.03 10.06 18.44
N PRO A 393 0.95 10.68 17.25
CA PRO A 393 1.93 10.44 16.19
C PRO A 393 3.34 10.79 16.67
N VAL A 394 4.31 9.95 16.34
CA VAL A 394 5.71 10.06 16.78
C VAL A 394 6.63 10.10 15.57
N PHE A 395 7.50 11.10 15.54
CA PHE A 395 8.60 11.29 14.60
C PHE A 395 9.91 11.18 15.40
N ILE A 396 10.74 10.21 15.09
CA ILE A 396 11.97 9.92 15.84
C ILE A 396 13.15 9.80 14.88
N GLY A 397 14.28 10.44 15.21
CA GLY A 397 15.47 10.49 14.34
C GLY A 397 16.79 10.11 15.03
N GLU A 398 17.63 9.38 14.29
CA GLU A 398 19.07 9.27 14.55
C GLU A 398 19.75 10.53 14.04
N PHE A 399 20.55 11.21 14.86
CA PHE A 399 21.49 12.23 14.38
C PHE A 399 22.85 11.60 14.13
N ASP A 400 23.31 11.68 12.89
CA ASP A 400 24.64 11.27 12.46
C ASP A 400 25.55 12.51 12.40
N PRO A 401 26.56 12.61 13.29
CA PRO A 401 27.48 13.76 13.31
C PRO A 401 28.49 13.75 12.16
N GLU A 402 28.76 12.61 11.53
CA GLU A 402 29.69 12.53 10.39
C GLU A 402 29.05 13.09 9.12
N ASP A 403 27.80 12.71 8.85
CA ASP A 403 27.01 13.22 7.73
C ASP A 403 26.31 14.55 8.03
N ASN A 404 26.38 15.04 9.29
CA ASN A 404 25.61 16.15 9.83
C ASN A 404 24.11 16.07 9.44
N MET A 405 23.51 14.89 9.59
CA MET A 405 22.18 14.59 9.08
C MET A 405 21.36 13.79 10.10
N VAL A 406 20.08 14.15 10.24
CA VAL A 406 19.10 13.34 10.97
C VAL A 406 18.43 12.38 10.00
N ARG A 407 18.44 11.07 10.31
CA ARG A 407 17.67 10.04 9.60
C ARG A 407 16.53 9.58 10.50
N GLY A 408 15.29 9.82 10.07
CA GLY A 408 14.11 9.65 10.90
C GLY A 408 13.07 8.69 10.36
N SER A 409 12.29 8.14 11.29
CA SER A 409 11.09 7.36 11.01
C SER A 409 9.91 7.92 11.80
N ALA A 410 8.72 7.82 11.22
CA ALA A 410 7.48 8.27 11.83
C ALA A 410 6.47 7.13 11.93
N ARG A 411 5.67 7.14 13.00
CA ARG A 411 4.51 6.26 13.21
C ARG A 411 3.32 7.07 13.67
N GLY A 412 2.15 6.75 13.13
CA GLY A 412 0.95 7.58 13.23
C GLY A 412 -0.16 6.93 14.01
N VAL A 413 -1.23 7.70 14.22
CA VAL A 413 -2.53 7.24 14.69
C VAL A 413 -3.55 7.43 13.57
N GLU A 414 -4.69 6.74 13.64
CA GLU A 414 -5.71 6.73 12.59
C GLU A 414 -6.20 8.14 12.17
N GLN A 415 -6.18 9.07 13.14
CA GLN A 415 -6.71 10.43 13.02
C GLN A 415 -5.82 11.38 12.18
N ILE A 416 -4.59 10.98 11.83
CA ILE A 416 -3.65 11.84 11.11
C ILE A 416 -3.03 11.10 9.92
N ASP A 417 -2.72 11.86 8.87
CA ASP A 417 -1.92 11.40 7.74
C ASP A 417 -0.48 11.94 7.88
N LEU A 418 0.46 11.04 8.20
CA LEU A 418 1.86 11.41 8.35
C LEU A 418 2.48 11.97 7.07
N TYR A 419 2.03 11.53 5.90
CA TYR A 419 2.50 12.05 4.63
C TYR A 419 2.18 13.55 4.52
N GLN A 420 0.96 13.96 4.90
CA GLN A 420 0.58 15.38 4.91
C GLN A 420 1.38 16.20 5.94
N VAL A 421 1.73 15.61 7.08
CA VAL A 421 2.58 16.26 8.09
C VAL A 421 3.97 16.53 7.53
N LEU A 422 4.60 15.53 6.91
CA LEU A 422 5.92 15.71 6.29
C LEU A 422 5.87 16.68 5.12
N LYS A 423 4.83 16.59 4.27
CA LYS A 423 4.59 17.51 3.16
C LYS A 423 4.52 18.97 3.62
N ALA A 424 3.80 19.24 4.71
CA ALA A 424 3.71 20.60 5.27
C ALA A 424 5.06 21.15 5.74
N ASN A 425 6.05 20.29 5.96
CA ASN A 425 7.39 20.62 6.44
C ASN A 425 8.48 20.34 5.39
N GLU A 426 8.13 20.06 4.12
CA GLU A 426 9.07 19.58 3.09
C GLU A 426 10.28 20.49 2.88
N HIS A 427 10.11 21.81 3.07
CA HIS A 427 11.17 22.82 2.98
C HIS A 427 12.29 22.67 4.02
N LEU A 428 12.05 21.88 5.08
CA LEU A 428 13.02 21.56 6.12
C LEU A 428 13.61 20.15 5.98
N LEU A 429 13.13 19.36 5.01
CA LEU A 429 13.51 17.97 4.80
C LEU A 429 14.37 17.82 3.54
N ILE A 430 15.34 16.90 3.55
CA ILE A 430 16.16 16.56 2.38
C ILE A 430 15.46 15.49 1.54
N LYS A 431 15.04 14.40 2.20
CA LYS A 431 14.26 13.30 1.62
C LYS A 431 13.13 12.97 2.56
N TRP A 432 11.97 12.64 2.02
CA TRP A 432 10.84 12.18 2.82
C TRP A 432 9.87 11.39 1.96
N GLY A 433 9.11 10.50 2.60
CA GLY A 433 8.12 9.67 1.92
C GLY A 433 7.46 8.69 2.88
N GLY A 434 6.35 8.11 2.47
CA GLY A 434 5.60 7.15 3.28
C GLY A 434 4.11 7.18 3.01
N HIS A 435 3.37 6.64 3.96
CA HIS A 435 1.92 6.52 3.92
C HIS A 435 1.29 7.12 5.18
N LYS A 436 -0.04 7.07 5.25
CA LYS A 436 -0.84 7.60 6.35
C LYS A 436 -0.32 7.23 7.75
N MET A 437 0.13 5.98 7.95
CA MET A 437 0.46 5.42 9.27
C MET A 437 1.97 5.29 9.54
N ALA A 438 2.83 5.37 8.52
CA ALA A 438 4.27 5.21 8.66
C ALA A 438 5.01 6.00 7.58
N ALA A 439 6.11 6.65 7.95
CA ALA A 439 6.92 7.41 7.00
C ALA A 439 8.41 7.41 7.40
N GLY A 440 9.27 7.79 6.44
CA GLY A 440 10.69 8.02 6.63
C GLY A 440 11.06 9.43 6.15
N PHE A 441 12.07 10.03 6.77
CA PHE A 441 12.54 11.37 6.43
C PHE A 441 14.02 11.55 6.76
N SER A 442 14.67 12.54 6.13
CA SER A 442 15.99 13.01 6.52
C SER A 442 16.04 14.54 6.57
N ILE A 443 16.83 15.08 7.50
CA ILE A 443 16.92 16.51 7.79
C ILE A 443 18.39 16.90 7.95
N GLU A 444 18.80 18.06 7.46
CA GLU A 444 20.13 18.61 7.75
C GLU A 444 20.24 18.95 9.23
N GLY A 445 21.37 18.66 9.88
CA GLY A 445 21.55 18.85 11.33
C GLY A 445 21.16 20.26 11.81
N GLU A 446 21.50 21.28 11.05
CA GLU A 446 21.19 22.69 11.34
C GLU A 446 19.67 23.00 11.32
N LYS A 447 18.89 22.25 10.54
CA LYS A 447 17.43 22.41 10.40
C LYS A 447 16.65 21.51 11.35
N ALA A 448 17.31 20.60 12.06
CA ALA A 448 16.66 19.55 12.83
C ALA A 448 15.70 20.09 13.91
N GLU A 449 16.11 21.14 14.65
CA GLU A 449 15.24 21.77 15.64
C GLU A 449 14.03 22.47 15.01
N ALA A 450 14.25 23.19 13.90
CA ALA A 450 13.18 23.88 13.19
C ALA A 450 12.16 22.88 12.62
N ALA A 451 12.64 21.79 12.01
CA ALA A 451 11.82 20.70 11.50
C ALA A 451 11.01 20.03 12.62
N THR A 452 11.63 19.76 13.76
CA THR A 452 10.98 19.18 14.93
C THR A 452 9.80 20.04 15.39
N ARG A 453 10.01 21.36 15.55
CA ARG A 453 8.93 22.30 15.91
C ARG A 453 7.84 22.39 14.85
N GLY A 454 8.21 22.44 13.57
CA GLY A 454 7.26 22.50 12.45
C GLY A 454 6.37 21.26 12.36
N ILE A 455 6.94 20.08 12.58
CA ILE A 455 6.22 18.80 12.61
C ILE A 455 5.19 18.78 13.75
N VAL A 456 5.60 19.17 14.97
CA VAL A 456 4.68 19.24 16.13
C VAL A 456 3.56 20.25 15.88
N ALA A 457 3.88 21.44 15.37
CA ALA A 457 2.89 22.45 15.02
C ALA A 457 1.88 21.95 13.98
N SER A 458 2.36 21.20 12.97
CA SER A 458 1.51 20.58 11.95
C SER A 458 0.60 19.51 12.54
N CYS A 459 1.10 18.68 13.47
CA CYS A 459 0.28 17.73 14.21
C CYS A 459 -0.80 18.44 15.04
N ASN A 460 -0.44 19.51 15.76
CA ASN A 460 -1.37 20.31 16.55
C ASN A 460 -2.51 20.88 15.70
N LYS A 461 -2.17 21.41 14.52
CA LYS A 461 -3.14 21.93 13.55
C LYS A 461 -4.06 20.83 13.02
N PHE A 462 -3.51 19.73 12.52
CA PHE A 462 -4.31 18.67 11.88
C PHE A 462 -5.17 17.87 12.86
N LEU A 463 -4.76 17.81 14.12
CA LEU A 463 -5.50 17.11 15.18
C LEU A 463 -6.36 18.03 16.05
N ALA A 464 -6.43 19.35 15.77
CA ALA A 464 -7.08 20.34 16.63
C ALA A 464 -8.51 19.94 17.08
N GLU A 465 -9.32 19.43 16.16
CA GLU A 465 -10.73 19.08 16.38
C GLU A 465 -10.99 17.56 16.38
N LYS A 466 -9.94 16.73 16.37
CA LYS A 466 -10.08 15.27 16.28
C LYS A 466 -10.19 14.64 17.67
N ASN A 467 -11.09 13.67 17.83
CA ASN A 467 -11.14 12.82 19.01
C ASN A 467 -10.02 11.79 18.96
N MET A 468 -9.12 11.84 19.95
CA MET A 468 -7.93 11.00 20.06
C MET A 468 -8.16 9.72 20.87
N ARG A 469 -9.37 9.48 21.39
CA ARG A 469 -9.68 8.24 22.13
C ARG A 469 -9.59 7.04 21.20
N VAL A 470 -8.85 6.03 21.64
CA VAL A 470 -8.78 4.73 20.95
C VAL A 470 -10.12 4.04 21.04
N ARG A 471 -10.64 3.56 19.91
CA ARG A 471 -11.88 2.77 19.87
C ARG A 471 -11.60 1.32 20.25
N LEU A 472 -12.47 0.75 21.08
CA LEU A 472 -12.51 -0.67 21.39
C LEU A 472 -13.84 -1.24 20.88
N GLU A 473 -13.77 -1.96 19.77
CA GLU A 473 -14.93 -2.65 19.19
C GLU A 473 -15.26 -3.90 20.01
N ILE A 474 -16.43 -3.92 20.64
CA ILE A 474 -16.98 -5.07 21.35
C ILE A 474 -17.71 -5.95 20.33
N ASP A 475 -17.37 -7.23 20.27
CA ASP A 475 -17.97 -8.17 19.32
C ASP A 475 -19.29 -8.77 19.86
N SER A 476 -19.40 -9.01 21.16
CA SER A 476 -20.66 -9.45 21.80
C SER A 476 -20.68 -9.12 23.30
N LEU A 477 -21.84 -8.73 23.81
CA LEU A 477 -22.12 -8.82 25.23
C LEU A 477 -22.40 -10.28 25.58
N VAL A 478 -21.95 -10.71 26.75
CA VAL A 478 -22.15 -12.08 27.23
C VAL A 478 -22.54 -12.06 28.69
N GLU A 479 -23.42 -12.99 29.06
CA GLU A 479 -23.72 -13.26 30.47
C GLU A 479 -22.60 -14.12 31.09
N PRO A 480 -22.29 -13.94 32.39
CA PRO A 480 -21.26 -14.73 33.06
C PRO A 480 -21.43 -16.25 32.93
N GLU A 481 -22.67 -16.74 32.92
CA GLU A 481 -23.00 -18.17 32.92
C GLU A 481 -22.52 -18.87 31.65
N ILE A 482 -22.59 -18.20 30.50
CA ILE A 482 -22.28 -18.79 29.19
C ILE A 482 -20.77 -18.91 28.95
N LEU A 483 -19.93 -18.23 29.73
CA LEU A 483 -18.48 -18.38 29.63
C LEU A 483 -18.02 -19.76 30.12
N SER A 484 -17.55 -20.58 29.19
CA SER A 484 -17.04 -21.93 29.41
C SER A 484 -15.83 -22.20 28.51
N LEU A 485 -15.09 -23.28 28.77
CA LEU A 485 -14.02 -23.74 27.86
C LEU A 485 -14.56 -24.07 26.47
N ASP A 486 -15.78 -24.61 26.37
CA ASP A 486 -16.40 -24.96 25.09
C ASP A 486 -16.67 -23.72 24.25
N LEU A 487 -17.19 -22.64 24.85
CA LEU A 487 -17.36 -21.37 24.16
C LEU A 487 -16.00 -20.81 23.66
N VAL A 488 -14.92 -20.97 24.42
CA VAL A 488 -13.59 -20.55 23.95
C VAL A 488 -13.14 -21.39 22.74
N ARG A 489 -13.40 -22.70 22.74
CA ARG A 489 -13.08 -23.57 21.59
C ARG A 489 -13.91 -23.22 20.35
N GLU A 490 -15.20 -22.94 20.54
CA GLU A 490 -16.08 -22.45 19.47
C GLU A 490 -15.55 -21.14 18.86
N LEU A 491 -15.18 -20.17 19.69
CA LEU A 491 -14.59 -18.91 19.23
C LEU A 491 -13.22 -19.11 18.57
N ASN A 492 -12.41 -20.06 19.07
CA ASN A 492 -11.12 -20.41 18.48
C ASN A 492 -11.24 -21.10 17.12
N ALA A 493 -12.41 -21.61 16.73
CA ALA A 493 -12.65 -22.06 15.34
C ALA A 493 -12.49 -20.91 14.32
N MET A 494 -12.57 -19.66 14.78
CA MET A 494 -12.28 -18.47 13.97
C MET A 494 -10.79 -18.24 13.72
N ALA A 495 -9.89 -18.94 14.40
CA ALA A 495 -8.47 -18.87 14.11
C ALA A 495 -8.17 -19.29 12.65
N PRO A 496 -7.07 -18.83 12.04
CA PRO A 496 -6.00 -17.99 12.60
C PRO A 496 -6.45 -16.54 12.85
N PHE A 497 -5.99 -15.94 13.96
CA PHE A 497 -6.29 -14.55 14.32
C PHE A 497 -5.16 -13.62 13.84
N GLY A 498 -5.48 -12.38 13.46
CA GLY A 498 -4.49 -11.43 12.94
C GLY A 498 -5.14 -10.16 12.38
N MET A 499 -4.47 -9.49 11.43
CA MET A 499 -5.05 -8.31 10.77
C MET A 499 -6.36 -8.69 10.09
N SER A 500 -7.38 -7.85 10.25
CA SER A 500 -8.76 -8.08 9.76
C SER A 500 -9.49 -9.30 10.35
N ASN A 501 -8.88 -10.08 11.25
CA ASN A 501 -9.53 -11.14 12.01
C ASN A 501 -8.99 -11.21 13.46
N ARG A 502 -9.25 -10.16 14.26
CA ARG A 502 -8.78 -10.08 15.65
C ARG A 502 -9.38 -11.18 16.56
N LYS A 503 -8.74 -11.48 17.69
CA LYS A 503 -9.37 -12.29 18.76
C LYS A 503 -10.69 -11.64 19.20
N PRO A 504 -11.79 -12.40 19.40
CA PRO A 504 -13.08 -11.83 19.79
C PRO A 504 -13.01 -11.05 21.11
N VAL A 505 -13.52 -9.83 21.12
CA VAL A 505 -13.62 -9.00 22.33
C VAL A 505 -15.04 -9.11 22.86
N LEU A 506 -15.20 -9.76 24.00
CA LEU A 506 -16.48 -9.89 24.69
C LEU A 506 -16.56 -8.87 25.82
N SER A 507 -17.77 -8.52 26.25
CA SER A 507 -17.97 -7.69 27.43
C SER A 507 -18.95 -8.28 28.44
N MET A 508 -18.62 -8.11 29.73
CA MET A 508 -19.52 -8.35 30.86
C MET A 508 -19.71 -7.05 31.65
N SER A 509 -20.85 -6.92 32.31
CA SER A 509 -21.21 -5.74 33.08
C SER A 509 -21.33 -6.04 34.57
N LYS A 510 -21.15 -5.02 35.42
CA LYS A 510 -21.43 -5.09 36.87
C LYS A 510 -20.67 -6.21 37.60
N MET A 511 -19.41 -6.45 37.21
CA MET A 511 -18.52 -7.39 37.89
C MET A 511 -17.90 -6.73 39.12
N VAL A 512 -17.83 -7.44 40.24
CA VAL A 512 -17.20 -6.94 41.47
C VAL A 512 -15.79 -7.48 41.58
N VAL A 513 -14.81 -6.57 41.68
CA VAL A 513 -13.40 -6.95 41.84
C VAL A 513 -13.16 -7.55 43.22
N THR A 514 -12.58 -8.74 43.26
CA THR A 514 -12.27 -9.47 44.50
C THR A 514 -10.80 -9.42 44.86
N SER A 515 -9.90 -9.23 43.90
CA SER A 515 -8.46 -9.08 44.18
C SER A 515 -7.72 -8.56 42.95
N THR A 516 -6.83 -7.59 43.14
CA THR A 516 -5.88 -7.13 42.12
C THR A 516 -4.46 -7.37 42.62
N ARG A 517 -3.63 -8.08 41.84
CA ARG A 517 -2.22 -8.33 42.18
C ARG A 517 -1.29 -8.08 41.00
N PRO A 518 -0.15 -7.39 41.18
CA PRO A 518 0.85 -7.26 40.13
C PRO A 518 1.46 -8.62 39.76
N LEU A 519 1.83 -8.77 38.50
CA LEU A 519 2.50 -9.95 37.93
C LEU A 519 3.86 -9.57 37.34
N GLY A 520 4.84 -10.48 37.48
CA GLY A 520 6.19 -10.35 36.93
C GLY A 520 7.13 -9.50 37.79
N LYS A 521 8.44 -9.55 37.49
CA LYS A 521 9.50 -8.87 38.26
C LYS A 521 9.35 -7.34 38.27
N GLU A 522 8.85 -6.77 37.18
CA GLU A 522 8.70 -5.33 36.98
C GLU A 522 7.28 -4.81 37.29
N ALA A 523 6.37 -5.68 37.77
CA ALA A 523 4.97 -5.35 38.07
C ALA A 523 4.20 -4.64 36.92
N LYS A 524 4.63 -4.80 35.66
CA LYS A 524 4.02 -4.20 34.46
C LYS A 524 2.65 -4.81 34.10
N HIS A 525 2.32 -5.97 34.64
CA HIS A 525 1.08 -6.71 34.36
C HIS A 525 0.31 -6.92 35.66
N SER A 526 -0.98 -7.25 35.60
CA SER A 526 -1.75 -7.58 36.80
C SER A 526 -2.70 -8.73 36.58
N ARG A 527 -2.80 -9.58 37.61
CA ARG A 527 -3.87 -10.55 37.76
C ARG A 527 -5.02 -9.87 38.48
N ILE A 528 -6.19 -9.88 37.86
CA ILE A 528 -7.41 -9.29 38.43
C ILE A 528 -8.43 -10.40 38.54
N LEU A 529 -8.91 -10.63 39.75
CA LEU A 529 -10.02 -11.52 40.06
C LEU A 529 -11.27 -10.67 40.23
N PHE A 530 -12.35 -11.11 39.60
CA PHE A 530 -13.66 -10.49 39.76
C PHE A 530 -14.74 -11.56 39.72
N LYS A 531 -15.88 -11.25 40.32
CA LYS A 531 -17.03 -12.13 40.37
C LYS A 531 -18.29 -11.42 39.91
N ASP A 532 -19.20 -12.18 39.34
CA ASP A 532 -20.54 -11.67 39.10
C ASP A 532 -21.28 -11.54 40.44
N TYR A 533 -21.95 -10.40 40.67
CA TYR A 533 -22.71 -10.16 41.89
C TYR A 533 -23.93 -11.08 42.00
N GLY A 534 -24.56 -11.44 40.88
CA GLY A 534 -25.76 -12.27 40.85
C GLY A 534 -25.47 -13.76 41.10
N SER A 535 -24.68 -14.38 40.23
CA SER A 535 -24.35 -15.81 40.26
C SER A 535 -23.23 -16.18 41.22
N GLY A 536 -22.40 -15.20 41.64
CA GLY A 536 -21.20 -15.44 42.42
C GLY A 536 -20.07 -16.12 41.63
N LYS A 537 -20.22 -16.34 40.32
CA LYS A 537 -19.22 -16.97 39.46
C LYS A 537 -17.97 -16.10 39.40
N GLU A 538 -16.82 -16.68 39.73
CA GLU A 538 -15.54 -16.00 39.75
C GLU A 538 -14.76 -16.22 38.45
N PHE A 539 -14.02 -15.21 38.02
CA PHE A 539 -13.16 -15.27 36.84
C PHE A 539 -11.75 -14.81 37.19
N GLU A 540 -10.78 -15.57 36.69
CA GLU A 540 -9.38 -15.16 36.69
C GLU A 540 -9.05 -14.44 35.40
N SER A 541 -8.48 -13.24 35.53
CA SER A 541 -8.07 -12.44 34.39
C SER A 541 -6.65 -11.91 34.48
N VAL A 542 -6.05 -11.66 33.33
CA VAL A 542 -4.74 -11.02 33.18
C VAL A 542 -4.89 -9.76 32.34
N MET A 543 -4.39 -8.65 32.86
CA MET A 543 -4.25 -7.40 32.12
C MET A 543 -2.77 -7.13 31.86
N TRP A 544 -2.37 -7.15 30.59
CA TRP A 544 -1.00 -6.87 30.19
C TRP A 544 -0.76 -5.36 30.08
N SER A 545 0.40 -4.86 30.54
CA SER A 545 0.76 -3.43 30.47
C SER A 545 -0.31 -2.56 31.13
N THR A 546 -0.53 -2.75 32.43
CA THR A 546 -1.57 -2.01 33.16
C THR A 546 -1.31 -0.52 33.19
N ARG A 547 -0.04 -0.10 33.03
CA ARG A 547 0.39 1.31 32.96
C ARG A 547 -0.18 2.13 34.12
N GLY A 548 -0.29 1.52 35.30
CA GLY A 548 -0.83 2.12 36.52
C GLY A 548 -2.36 2.13 36.64
N ARG A 549 -3.10 1.63 35.63
CA ARG A 549 -4.56 1.57 35.62
C ARG A 549 -5.07 0.18 36.00
N VAL A 550 -5.35 0.00 37.28
CA VAL A 550 -5.95 -1.22 37.82
C VAL A 550 -7.16 -0.88 38.70
N PRO A 551 -8.21 -1.73 38.70
CA PRO A 551 -9.35 -1.49 39.57
C PRO A 551 -9.00 -1.89 41.02
N ALA A 552 -9.62 -1.21 41.97
CA ALA A 552 -9.47 -1.53 43.39
C ALA A 552 -10.35 -2.71 43.78
N GLU A 553 -9.97 -3.42 44.84
CA GLU A 553 -10.83 -4.44 45.43
C GLU A 553 -12.14 -3.81 45.92
N GLY A 554 -13.26 -4.45 45.60
CA GLY A 554 -14.62 -3.94 45.86
C GLY A 554 -15.18 -3.01 44.78
N ASP A 555 -14.39 -2.56 43.79
CA ASP A 555 -14.93 -1.78 42.67
C ASP A 555 -15.92 -2.63 41.86
N GLU A 556 -17.05 -2.03 41.50
CA GLU A 556 -17.98 -2.56 40.49
C GLU A 556 -17.56 -2.05 39.11
N ILE A 557 -17.31 -2.97 38.18
CA ILE A 557 -16.71 -2.68 36.88
C ILE A 557 -17.44 -3.38 35.72
N ASP A 558 -17.46 -2.72 34.56
CA ASP A 558 -17.65 -3.39 33.28
C ASP A 558 -16.26 -3.84 32.77
N VAL A 559 -16.19 -5.02 32.15
CA VAL A 559 -14.95 -5.59 31.60
C VAL A 559 -15.09 -5.93 30.12
N ALA A 560 -14.06 -5.62 29.34
CA ALA A 560 -13.90 -6.04 27.95
C ALA A 560 -12.67 -6.94 27.84
N PHE A 561 -12.83 -8.13 27.27
CA PHE A 561 -11.81 -9.18 27.34
C PHE A 561 -11.81 -10.12 26.15
N ASN A 562 -10.66 -10.72 25.89
CA ASN A 562 -10.55 -11.92 25.07
C ASN A 562 -10.62 -13.16 25.97
N PRO A 563 -11.54 -14.11 25.75
CA PRO A 563 -11.47 -15.40 26.42
C PRO A 563 -10.31 -16.23 25.85
N ASP A 564 -9.56 -16.92 26.71
CA ASP A 564 -8.47 -17.81 26.32
C ASP A 564 -8.46 -19.10 27.18
N ILE A 565 -7.83 -20.14 26.64
CA ILE A 565 -7.54 -21.38 27.35
C ILE A 565 -6.09 -21.33 27.81
N ASN A 566 -5.90 -21.32 29.12
CA ASN A 566 -4.59 -21.48 29.73
C ASN A 566 -4.35 -22.97 30.03
N ASN A 567 -3.25 -23.53 29.53
CA ASN A 567 -2.85 -24.90 29.82
C ASN A 567 -1.65 -24.87 30.78
N PHE A 568 -1.88 -25.33 32.01
CA PHE A 568 -0.83 -25.38 33.04
C PHE A 568 -0.82 -26.75 33.71
N ASN A 569 0.33 -27.42 33.71
CA ASN A 569 0.51 -28.79 34.21
C ASN A 569 -0.52 -29.80 33.63
N GLY A 570 -0.81 -29.67 32.34
CA GLY A 570 -1.77 -30.54 31.63
C GLY A 570 -3.23 -30.32 32.00
N ARG A 571 -3.56 -29.22 32.69
CA ARG A 571 -4.94 -28.83 33.01
C ARG A 571 -5.29 -27.55 32.27
N GLU A 572 -6.38 -27.62 31.50
CA GLU A 572 -6.97 -26.46 30.86
C GLU A 572 -7.84 -25.68 31.84
N ARG A 573 -7.70 -24.34 31.81
CA ARG A 573 -8.52 -23.42 32.59
C ARG A 573 -8.95 -22.24 31.71
N LEU A 574 -10.18 -21.78 31.92
CA LEU A 574 -10.65 -20.52 31.36
C LEU A 574 -9.85 -19.38 31.98
N GLN A 575 -9.27 -18.54 31.13
CA GLN A 575 -8.59 -17.32 31.50
C GLN A 575 -9.14 -16.17 30.66
N LEU A 576 -9.34 -15.00 31.28
CA LEU A 576 -9.77 -13.81 30.55
C LEU A 576 -8.57 -12.87 30.37
N ILE A 577 -8.28 -12.46 29.14
CA ILE A 577 -7.27 -11.42 28.88
C ILE A 577 -8.00 -10.09 28.78
N LEU A 578 -7.87 -9.23 29.81
CA LEU A 578 -8.55 -7.93 29.85
C LEU A 578 -7.96 -6.99 28.81
N CYS A 579 -8.80 -6.55 27.87
CA CYS A 579 -8.49 -5.52 26.89
C CYS A 579 -8.68 -4.12 27.48
N ASP A 580 -9.70 -3.97 28.32
CA ASP A 580 -10.04 -2.76 29.05
C ASP A 580 -11.05 -3.04 30.19
N TRP A 581 -11.19 -2.12 31.12
CA TRP A 581 -12.20 -2.13 32.18
C TRP A 581 -12.71 -0.71 32.43
N ARG A 582 -13.85 -0.54 33.08
CA ARG A 582 -14.33 0.78 33.55
C ARG A 582 -15.22 0.62 34.77
N LYS A 583 -15.41 1.68 35.57
CA LYS A 583 -16.41 1.66 36.65
C LYS A 583 -17.81 1.49 36.09
N ALA A 584 -18.63 0.68 36.74
CA ALA A 584 -20.01 0.44 36.34
C ALA A 584 -20.89 1.69 36.58
N GLY A 585 -21.82 1.97 35.64
CA GLY A 585 -22.81 3.03 35.78
C GLY A 585 -23.45 3.50 34.47
N ASP A 586 -24.72 3.90 34.51
CA ASP A 586 -25.50 4.35 33.35
C ASP A 586 -24.97 5.67 32.76
N ALA A 587 -24.38 6.55 33.59
CA ALA A 587 -23.81 7.83 33.14
C ALA A 587 -22.59 7.66 32.21
N ALA A 588 -21.77 6.63 32.42
CA ALA A 588 -20.63 6.33 31.55
C ALA A 588 -21.10 5.80 30.18
N ARG A 589 -22.19 5.03 30.14
CA ARG A 589 -22.82 4.53 28.91
C ARG A 589 -23.56 5.63 28.15
N ALA A 590 -24.25 6.52 28.86
CA ALA A 590 -24.96 7.66 28.27
C ALA A 590 -23.99 8.68 27.65
N GLN A 591 -22.89 9.01 28.34
CA GLN A 591 -21.85 9.88 27.81
C GLN A 591 -21.19 9.29 26.56
N GLU A 592 -20.97 7.98 26.52
CA GLU A 592 -20.41 7.33 25.33
C GLU A 592 -21.38 7.21 24.18
N ALA A 593 -22.67 6.95 24.44
CA ALA A 593 -23.70 7.04 23.40
C ALA A 593 -23.77 8.46 22.80
N GLU A 594 -23.57 9.49 23.64
CA GLU A 594 -23.49 10.89 23.18
C GLU A 594 -22.19 11.18 22.41
N ASP A 595 -21.05 10.69 22.89
CA ASP A 595 -19.74 10.83 22.22
C ASP A 595 -19.73 10.07 20.88
N GLU A 596 -20.31 8.86 20.83
CA GLU A 596 -20.47 8.05 19.63
C GLU A 596 -21.44 8.73 18.65
N ALA A 597 -22.58 9.25 19.12
CA ALA A 597 -23.51 9.99 18.28
C ALA A 597 -22.89 11.27 17.69
N LYS A 598 -22.11 12.02 18.48
CA LYS A 598 -21.35 13.19 17.99
C LYS A 598 -20.29 12.78 16.96
N LEU A 599 -19.62 11.66 17.17
CA LEU A 599 -18.62 11.13 16.24
C LEU A 599 -19.26 10.66 14.93
N GLN A 600 -20.33 9.87 15.00
CA GLN A 600 -21.09 9.40 13.83
C GLN A 600 -21.68 10.57 13.03
N ALA A 601 -22.16 11.64 13.70
CA ALA A 601 -22.61 12.86 13.03
C ALA A 601 -21.47 13.60 12.30
N THR A 602 -20.25 13.53 12.80
CA THR A 602 -19.06 14.12 12.17
C THR A 602 -18.61 13.30 10.95
N MET A 603 -18.66 11.96 11.06
CA MET A 603 -18.35 11.04 9.96
C MET A 603 -19.43 11.04 8.86
N GLY A 604 -20.71 11.16 9.23
CA GLY A 604 -21.83 11.23 8.29
C GLY A 604 -21.75 12.44 7.35
N LYS A 605 -21.14 13.54 7.78
CA LYS A 605 -20.88 14.71 6.91
C LYS A 605 -19.76 14.46 5.89
N GLN A 606 -18.77 13.61 6.20
CA GLN A 606 -17.74 13.18 5.23
C GLN A 606 -18.25 12.07 4.29
N ALA A 607 -19.03 11.11 4.78
CA ALA A 607 -19.53 9.99 3.99
C ALA A 607 -20.64 10.36 2.97
N VAL A 608 -21.27 11.54 3.09
CA VAL A 608 -22.26 12.03 2.10
C VAL A 608 -21.57 12.53 0.81
N GLN A 609 -20.26 12.82 0.84
CA GLN A 609 -19.50 13.22 -0.36
C GLN A 609 -18.97 12.02 -1.18
N ASP A 610 -18.83 10.82 -0.58
CA ASP A 610 -18.24 9.63 -1.22
C ASP A 610 -19.20 8.42 -1.26
N LYS A 611 -20.37 8.55 -1.91
CA LYS A 611 -21.21 7.38 -2.23
C LYS A 611 -21.20 7.04 -3.72
N PRO A 612 -20.69 5.84 -4.11
CA PRO A 612 -21.04 5.22 -5.38
C PRO A 612 -22.48 4.70 -5.34
N LYS A 613 -23.21 4.85 -6.46
CA LYS A 613 -24.58 4.37 -6.63
C LYS A 613 -24.62 2.83 -6.62
N ALA A 614 -25.43 2.26 -5.73
CA ALA A 614 -25.71 0.82 -5.64
C ALA A 614 -26.37 0.29 -6.92
N THR A 615 -25.85 -0.82 -7.46
CA THR A 615 -26.49 -1.63 -8.51
C THR A 615 -27.18 -2.83 -7.87
N SER A 616 -28.44 -3.05 -8.26
CA SER A 616 -29.32 -4.08 -7.70
C SER A 616 -28.87 -5.49 -8.11
N THR A 617 -28.70 -6.36 -7.13
CA THR A 617 -28.57 -7.81 -7.30
C THR A 617 -29.91 -8.42 -7.74
N ARG A 618 -29.89 -9.24 -8.81
CA ARG A 618 -31.03 -10.05 -9.24
C ARG A 618 -30.73 -11.51 -8.96
N THR A 619 -31.68 -12.14 -8.28
CA THR A 619 -31.72 -13.53 -7.81
C THR A 619 -31.63 -14.55 -8.95
N VAL A 620 -30.87 -15.63 -8.74
CA VAL A 620 -30.87 -16.83 -9.57
C VAL A 620 -31.75 -17.87 -8.89
N GLY A 621 -32.74 -18.38 -9.63
CA GLY A 621 -33.60 -19.50 -9.25
C GLY A 621 -33.51 -20.61 -10.31
N SER A 622 -33.61 -21.84 -9.83
CA SER A 622 -33.26 -23.12 -10.45
C SER A 622 -34.39 -23.80 -11.25
N GLU A 623 -33.98 -24.81 -12.04
CA GLU A 623 -34.67 -26.08 -12.43
C GLU A 623 -35.20 -26.32 -13.87
N TYR A 624 -34.58 -27.35 -14.49
CA TYR A 624 -35.05 -28.51 -15.29
C TYR A 624 -35.80 -28.44 -16.66
N SER A 625 -35.07 -28.96 -17.67
CA SER A 625 -35.42 -30.03 -18.65
C SER A 625 -36.16 -29.78 -20.01
N ALA A 626 -35.53 -30.37 -21.05
CA ALA A 626 -36.02 -31.04 -22.27
C ALA A 626 -36.37 -30.25 -23.57
N GLU A 627 -35.53 -30.53 -24.59
CA GLU A 627 -35.56 -30.48 -26.09
C GLU A 627 -36.88 -30.21 -26.90
N PRO A 628 -36.84 -30.09 -28.26
CA PRO A 628 -36.08 -29.15 -29.11
C PRO A 628 -36.97 -28.51 -30.23
N ALA A 629 -36.35 -27.63 -31.04
CA ALA A 629 -36.70 -27.26 -32.43
C ALA A 629 -37.38 -25.90 -32.75
N ALA A 630 -36.88 -25.37 -33.88
CA ALA A 630 -37.48 -24.46 -34.86
C ALA A 630 -37.32 -22.92 -34.69
N SER A 631 -36.60 -22.39 -35.67
CA SER A 631 -36.44 -20.99 -36.09
C SER A 631 -37.77 -20.25 -36.33
N VAL A 632 -37.90 -19.01 -35.87
CA VAL A 632 -38.43 -17.83 -36.61
C VAL A 632 -37.97 -16.54 -35.87
N ALA A 633 -37.65 -15.50 -36.64
CA ALA A 633 -37.04 -14.23 -36.25
C ALA A 633 -37.96 -13.17 -35.62
N SER A 634 -37.31 -12.20 -34.95
CA SER A 634 -37.73 -10.83 -34.58
C SER A 634 -38.74 -10.69 -33.42
N SER A 635 -38.67 -9.77 -32.44
CA SER A 635 -37.98 -8.47 -32.30
C SER A 635 -38.06 -7.93 -30.85
N HIS A 636 -37.09 -7.07 -30.46
CA HIS A 636 -37.04 -6.11 -29.33
C HIS A 636 -36.64 -6.61 -27.91
N PRO A 637 -36.15 -5.72 -27.01
CA PRO A 637 -34.98 -4.84 -27.14
C PRO A 637 -34.04 -4.92 -25.91
N GLY A 638 -32.78 -4.49 -26.05
CA GLY A 638 -31.96 -4.09 -24.89
C GLY A 638 -30.98 -5.12 -24.36
N THR A 639 -29.90 -5.33 -25.09
CA THR A 639 -28.55 -5.48 -24.51
C THR A 639 -27.59 -5.01 -25.59
N THR A 640 -27.37 -3.70 -25.67
CA THR A 640 -26.25 -3.17 -26.45
C THR A 640 -24.97 -3.55 -25.72
N THR A 641 -24.34 -4.63 -26.16
CA THR A 641 -22.89 -4.79 -26.07
C THR A 641 -22.25 -3.48 -26.55
N PRO A 642 -21.28 -2.88 -25.85
CA PRO A 642 -20.57 -1.73 -26.41
C PRO A 642 -19.95 -2.18 -27.74
N SER A 643 -20.41 -1.58 -28.84
CA SER A 643 -19.80 -1.73 -30.15
C SER A 643 -18.30 -1.46 -30.00
N ALA A 644 -17.45 -2.42 -30.36
CA ALA A 644 -16.02 -2.22 -30.44
C ALA A 644 -15.74 -1.00 -31.35
N PHE A 645 -15.15 0.07 -30.80
CA PHE A 645 -14.82 1.28 -31.55
C PHE A 645 -13.81 0.97 -32.64
N LYS A 646 -14.22 0.77 -33.89
CA LYS A 646 -13.31 0.43 -34.99
C LYS A 646 -12.70 1.71 -35.58
N PHE A 647 -11.56 2.13 -35.07
CA PHE A 647 -10.85 3.29 -35.60
C PHE A 647 -10.12 2.94 -36.92
N THR A 648 -10.31 3.76 -37.94
CA THR A 648 -9.57 3.69 -39.21
C THR A 648 -8.57 4.84 -39.29
N PHE A 649 -7.27 4.52 -39.26
CA PHE A 649 -6.21 5.53 -39.35
C PHE A 649 -5.77 5.74 -40.80
N LYS A 650 -5.61 7.01 -41.18
CA LYS A 650 -5.06 7.43 -42.48
C LYS A 650 -3.85 8.32 -42.23
N ASP A 651 -2.71 7.87 -42.74
CA ASP A 651 -1.45 8.59 -42.58
C ASP A 651 -1.30 9.66 -43.66
N LEU A 652 -1.26 10.91 -43.22
CA LEU A 652 -1.02 12.10 -44.04
C LEU A 652 0.24 12.85 -43.57
N ARG A 653 1.10 12.22 -42.75
CA ARG A 653 2.31 12.86 -42.19
C ARG A 653 3.32 13.20 -43.28
N SER A 654 3.33 12.45 -44.38
CA SER A 654 4.15 12.71 -45.58
C SER A 654 3.84 14.03 -46.28
N PHE A 655 2.71 14.67 -45.97
CA PHE A 655 2.37 16.00 -46.45
C PHE A 655 2.98 17.13 -45.60
N ASN A 656 3.83 16.81 -44.61
CA ASN A 656 4.65 17.75 -43.82
C ASN A 656 3.86 18.96 -43.29
N ALA A 657 2.70 18.71 -42.69
CA ALA A 657 1.83 19.77 -42.16
C ALA A 657 1.52 20.89 -43.16
N ASN A 658 1.28 20.53 -44.43
CA ASN A 658 0.83 21.49 -45.44
C ASN A 658 -0.64 21.94 -45.15
N PRO A 659 -0.89 23.23 -44.89
CA PRO A 659 -2.23 23.75 -44.58
C PRO A 659 -3.27 23.47 -45.68
N GLU A 660 -2.84 23.31 -46.94
CA GLU A 660 -3.72 22.97 -48.06
C GLU A 660 -4.36 21.58 -47.92
N VAL A 661 -3.74 20.66 -47.17
CA VAL A 661 -4.32 19.35 -46.86
C VAL A 661 -5.57 19.51 -46.00
N VAL A 662 -5.51 20.39 -44.99
CA VAL A 662 -6.64 20.67 -44.11
C VAL A 662 -7.75 21.40 -44.86
N LYS A 663 -7.41 22.38 -45.70
CA LYS A 663 -8.40 23.08 -46.54
C LYS A 663 -9.12 22.12 -47.49
N LYS A 664 -8.39 21.21 -48.14
CA LYS A 664 -8.99 20.16 -48.99
C LYS A 664 -9.85 19.19 -48.19
N ALA A 665 -9.41 18.79 -46.99
CA ALA A 665 -10.19 17.93 -46.10
C ALA A 665 -11.48 18.63 -45.63
N GLN A 666 -11.42 19.91 -45.27
CA GLN A 666 -12.56 20.73 -44.89
C GLN A 666 -13.52 20.97 -46.07
N ALA A 667 -13.01 21.20 -47.28
CA ALA A 667 -13.84 21.34 -48.48
C ALA A 667 -14.60 20.04 -48.83
N LYS A 668 -14.01 18.88 -48.51
CA LYS A 668 -14.59 17.56 -48.82
C LYS A 668 -15.53 17.02 -47.73
N LEU A 669 -15.15 17.16 -46.46
CA LEU A 669 -15.86 16.58 -45.31
C LEU A 669 -16.72 17.62 -44.56
N GLY A 670 -16.55 18.91 -44.82
CA GLY A 670 -17.38 19.97 -44.28
C GLY A 670 -17.46 19.95 -42.75
N LYS A 671 -18.68 19.94 -42.21
CA LYS A 671 -18.96 20.00 -40.77
C LYS A 671 -18.62 18.70 -40.02
N GLU A 672 -18.46 17.59 -40.73
CA GLU A 672 -18.16 16.27 -40.17
C GLU A 672 -16.68 16.08 -39.84
N LEU A 673 -15.84 17.08 -40.14
CA LEU A 673 -14.43 17.10 -39.78
C LEU A 673 -14.19 17.95 -38.54
N SER A 674 -13.56 17.36 -37.54
CA SER A 674 -12.89 18.09 -36.46
C SER A 674 -11.39 18.11 -36.73
N VAL A 675 -10.76 19.26 -36.53
CA VAL A 675 -9.32 19.42 -36.68
C VAL A 675 -8.76 19.73 -35.30
N PHE A 676 -8.05 18.77 -34.71
CA PHE A 676 -7.43 18.93 -33.41
C PHE A 676 -6.06 19.60 -33.53
N GLY A 677 -5.83 20.65 -32.74
CA GLY A 677 -4.53 21.27 -32.58
C GLY A 677 -4.55 22.25 -31.43
N GLU A 678 -3.72 22.03 -30.42
CA GLU A 678 -3.63 22.90 -29.26
C GLU A 678 -2.51 23.92 -29.48
N SER A 679 -2.61 25.10 -28.89
CA SER A 679 -1.52 26.08 -28.81
C SER A 679 -0.93 26.69 -30.12
N CYS A 680 -1.29 26.21 -31.32
CA CYS A 680 -0.84 26.77 -32.60
C CYS A 680 -1.52 28.13 -32.92
N THR A 681 -0.75 29.21 -32.89
CA THR A 681 -1.24 30.59 -33.15
C THR A 681 -1.19 31.01 -34.62
N LYS A 682 -0.59 30.21 -35.52
CA LYS A 682 -0.16 30.66 -36.86
C LYS A 682 -0.95 30.13 -38.08
N LEU A 683 -2.19 29.66 -37.94
CA LEU A 683 -3.01 29.24 -39.09
C LEU A 683 -4.25 30.10 -39.25
N ALA A 684 -4.07 31.30 -39.82
CA ALA A 684 -5.11 32.32 -40.01
C ALA A 684 -6.35 31.90 -40.84
N SER A 685 -6.44 30.64 -41.30
CA SER A 685 -7.55 30.12 -42.12
C SER A 685 -8.07 28.74 -41.73
N ILE A 686 -7.57 28.13 -40.64
CA ILE A 686 -7.99 26.80 -40.17
C ILE A 686 -8.52 26.93 -38.74
N ASN A 687 -9.76 26.52 -38.52
CA ASN A 687 -10.33 26.43 -37.17
C ASN A 687 -9.81 25.16 -36.48
N LEU A 688 -8.82 25.33 -35.59
CA LEU A 688 -8.33 24.26 -34.73
C LEU A 688 -9.20 24.18 -33.47
N LEU A 689 -9.50 22.96 -33.05
CA LEU A 689 -10.28 22.66 -31.86
C LEU A 689 -9.37 22.08 -30.78
N ASP A 690 -9.58 22.48 -29.54
CA ASP A 690 -8.95 21.86 -28.38
C ASP A 690 -9.66 20.54 -27.97
N ARG A 691 -9.12 19.83 -26.96
CA ARG A 691 -9.70 18.55 -26.48
C ARG A 691 -11.17 18.67 -26.06
N GLN A 692 -11.55 19.75 -25.38
CA GLN A 692 -12.92 19.94 -24.90
C GLN A 692 -13.87 20.24 -26.06
N GLU A 693 -13.44 21.06 -27.01
CA GLU A 693 -14.21 21.41 -28.20
C GLU A 693 -14.40 20.20 -29.12
N VAL A 694 -13.38 19.35 -29.28
CA VAL A 694 -13.50 18.08 -30.01
C VAL A 694 -14.51 17.14 -29.33
N ALA A 695 -14.43 17.00 -28.00
CA ALA A 695 -15.35 16.17 -27.23
C ALA A 695 -16.80 16.67 -27.29
N ALA A 696 -17.00 17.99 -27.35
CA ALA A 696 -18.31 18.62 -27.47
C ALA A 696 -18.92 18.44 -28.88
N LYS A 697 -18.09 18.49 -29.93
CA LYS A 697 -18.56 18.48 -31.33
C LYS A 697 -18.95 17.10 -31.84
N LYS A 698 -18.33 16.02 -31.32
CA LYS A 698 -18.58 14.61 -31.66
C LYS A 698 -18.76 14.33 -33.16
N THR A 699 -17.65 14.17 -33.88
CA THR A 699 -17.64 14.05 -35.35
C THR A 699 -17.03 12.73 -35.82
N ASP A 700 -17.52 12.18 -36.92
CA ASP A 700 -17.03 10.90 -37.47
C ASP A 700 -15.58 10.95 -38.01
N HIS A 701 -15.09 12.15 -38.34
CA HIS A 701 -13.73 12.38 -38.85
C HIS A 701 -12.94 13.32 -37.94
N LEU A 702 -11.77 12.86 -37.50
CA LEU A 702 -10.82 13.64 -36.70
C LEU A 702 -9.48 13.75 -37.42
N LEU A 703 -9.07 14.97 -37.76
CA LEU A 703 -7.72 15.26 -38.25
C LEU A 703 -6.87 15.79 -37.11
N ILE A 704 -5.74 15.12 -36.88
CA ILE A 704 -4.77 15.47 -35.85
C ILE A 704 -3.70 16.33 -36.50
N TRP A 705 -3.90 17.65 -36.40
CA TRP A 705 -2.97 18.64 -36.92
C TRP A 705 -1.71 18.66 -36.07
N GLN A 706 -1.83 18.74 -34.75
CA GLN A 706 -0.74 18.61 -33.80
C GLN A 706 -1.00 17.39 -32.91
N PHE A 707 0.05 16.61 -32.60
CA PHE A 707 -0.12 15.48 -31.71
C PHE A 707 -0.38 15.92 -30.26
N PRO A 708 -1.28 15.25 -29.52
CA PRO A 708 -1.48 15.49 -28.09
C PRO A 708 -0.18 15.36 -27.29
N PRO A 709 -0.09 15.92 -26.08
CA PRO A 709 1.17 15.95 -25.33
C PRO A 709 1.59 14.59 -24.75
N SER A 710 0.70 13.59 -24.71
CA SER A 710 1.00 12.25 -24.18
C SER A 710 0.09 11.18 -24.78
N LEU A 711 0.46 9.91 -24.59
CA LEU A 711 -0.32 8.77 -25.05
C LEU A 711 -1.72 8.74 -24.41
N LYS A 712 -1.82 9.02 -23.11
CA LYS A 712 -3.10 9.12 -22.40
C LYS A 712 -3.98 10.22 -22.99
N ALA A 713 -3.43 11.42 -23.19
CA ALA A 713 -4.18 12.52 -23.80
C ALA A 713 -4.66 12.19 -25.22
N PHE A 714 -3.88 11.39 -25.96
CA PHE A 714 -4.26 10.91 -27.28
C PHE A 714 -5.38 9.86 -27.19
N GLN A 715 -5.29 8.89 -26.29
CA GLN A 715 -6.36 7.91 -26.06
C GLN A 715 -7.67 8.59 -25.62
N GLU A 716 -7.59 9.58 -24.73
CA GLU A 716 -8.73 10.39 -24.27
C GLU A 716 -9.35 11.17 -25.43
N LEU A 717 -8.53 11.87 -26.24
CA LEU A 717 -9.00 12.59 -27.42
C LEU A 717 -9.76 11.66 -28.38
N LEU A 718 -9.23 10.46 -28.65
CA LEU A 718 -9.89 9.51 -29.53
C LEU A 718 -11.22 9.02 -28.97
N ARG A 719 -11.23 8.61 -27.70
CA ARG A 719 -12.43 8.15 -27.00
C ARG A 719 -13.51 9.21 -26.96
N ASP A 720 -13.14 10.44 -26.64
CA ASP A 720 -14.09 11.52 -26.37
C ASP A 720 -14.55 12.21 -27.66
N SER A 721 -13.76 12.16 -28.74
CA SER A 721 -14.14 12.67 -30.06
C SER A 721 -15.29 11.92 -30.72
N GLY A 722 -15.48 10.63 -30.39
CA GLY A 722 -16.43 9.75 -31.07
C GLY A 722 -16.08 9.44 -32.54
N ALA A 723 -14.92 9.86 -33.03
CA ALA A 723 -14.54 9.71 -34.43
C ALA A 723 -14.16 8.27 -34.78
N SER A 724 -14.62 7.79 -35.93
CA SER A 724 -14.22 6.47 -36.46
C SER A 724 -13.09 6.57 -37.49
N ASN A 725 -12.84 7.75 -38.06
CA ASN A 725 -11.80 7.99 -39.06
C ASN A 725 -10.78 9.02 -38.55
N ILE A 726 -9.54 8.58 -38.35
CA ILE A 726 -8.46 9.40 -37.79
C ILE A 726 -7.42 9.72 -38.87
N TYR A 727 -7.14 11.00 -39.11
CA TYR A 727 -6.18 11.47 -40.11
C TYR A 727 -4.98 12.09 -39.40
N LEU A 728 -3.78 11.55 -39.63
CA LEU A 728 -2.57 11.98 -38.92
C LEU A 728 -1.77 12.94 -39.79
N VAL A 729 -1.50 14.16 -39.34
CA VAL A 729 -0.68 15.14 -40.06
C VAL A 729 0.59 15.49 -39.28
N GLY A 730 0.47 15.89 -38.01
CA GLY A 730 1.62 16.07 -37.10
C GLY A 730 2.54 17.26 -37.43
N CYS A 731 2.04 18.48 -37.22
CA CYS A 731 2.78 19.74 -37.30
C CYS A 731 3.75 19.91 -36.13
N GLU A 732 4.93 20.46 -36.41
CA GLU A 732 5.91 20.88 -35.41
C GLU A 732 5.54 22.27 -34.90
N ASP A 733 5.36 22.41 -33.60
CA ASP A 733 5.25 23.71 -32.95
C ASP A 733 6.38 23.84 -31.93
N ASP A 734 7.56 24.21 -32.45
CA ASP A 734 8.80 24.26 -31.68
C ASP A 734 8.78 25.35 -30.58
N GLU A 735 7.86 26.32 -30.62
CA GLU A 735 7.87 27.49 -29.73
C GLU A 735 7.44 27.18 -28.30
N LEU A 736 6.70 26.09 -28.04
CA LEU A 736 6.22 25.76 -26.67
C LEU A 736 6.86 24.54 -26.03
N GLU A 737 7.73 23.88 -26.77
CA GLU A 737 8.55 22.79 -26.27
C GLU A 737 9.88 23.30 -25.70
N GLU A 738 10.17 24.59 -25.88
CA GLU A 738 11.30 25.29 -25.29
C GLU A 738 10.88 26.02 -23.99
N PRO A 739 11.57 25.79 -22.85
CA PRO A 739 11.14 26.31 -21.55
C PRO A 739 11.02 27.84 -21.47
N SER A 740 11.96 28.59 -22.05
CA SER A 740 11.94 30.06 -21.95
C SER A 740 10.74 30.67 -22.70
N SER A 741 10.41 30.10 -23.84
CA SER A 741 9.28 30.47 -24.69
C SER A 741 7.95 30.06 -24.05
N PHE A 742 7.90 28.88 -23.44
CA PHE A 742 6.77 28.42 -22.62
C PHE A 742 6.47 29.37 -21.46
N LEU A 743 7.50 29.72 -20.66
CA LEU A 743 7.36 30.66 -19.55
C LEU A 743 6.88 32.03 -20.03
N LYS A 744 7.46 32.55 -21.12
CA LYS A 744 7.08 33.85 -21.67
C LYS A 744 5.59 33.90 -22.06
N ARG A 745 5.08 32.82 -22.69
CA ARG A 745 3.66 32.73 -23.06
C ARG A 745 2.77 32.61 -21.83
N LEU A 746 3.14 31.74 -20.88
CA LEU A 746 2.37 31.57 -19.64
C LEU A 746 2.29 32.88 -18.85
N LEU A 747 3.39 33.62 -18.71
CA LEU A 747 3.41 34.92 -18.05
C LEU A 747 2.49 35.93 -18.75
N GLY A 748 2.43 35.90 -20.07
CA GLY A 748 1.46 36.68 -20.85
C GLY A 748 0.01 36.34 -20.50
N LEU A 749 -0.31 35.05 -20.38
CA LEU A 749 -1.64 34.57 -19.97
C LEU A 749 -1.96 34.91 -18.52
N VAL A 750 -0.98 34.84 -17.61
CA VAL A 750 -1.13 35.25 -16.21
C VAL A 750 -1.49 36.73 -16.15
N ARG A 751 -0.73 37.59 -16.82
CA ARG A 751 -1.01 39.04 -16.92
C ARG A 751 -2.40 39.31 -17.51
N TYR A 752 -2.78 38.58 -18.56
CA TYR A 752 -4.11 38.70 -19.16
C TYR A 752 -5.21 38.29 -18.17
N THR A 753 -5.05 37.16 -17.48
CA THR A 753 -6.03 36.63 -16.53
C THR A 753 -6.23 37.56 -15.35
N ILE A 754 -5.14 38.12 -14.81
CA ILE A 754 -5.22 39.12 -13.74
C ILE A 754 -5.98 40.36 -14.21
N ASN A 755 -5.65 40.87 -15.41
CA ASN A 755 -6.25 42.11 -15.91
C ASN A 755 -7.69 41.97 -16.43
N GLN A 756 -8.11 40.78 -16.87
CA GLN A 756 -9.37 40.57 -17.61
C GLN A 756 -10.32 39.56 -16.96
N LYS A 757 -9.85 38.81 -15.96
CA LYS A 757 -10.57 37.72 -15.29
C LYS A 757 -10.39 37.73 -13.77
N ASP A 758 -10.01 38.87 -13.18
CA ASP A 758 -9.78 39.05 -11.75
C ASP A 758 -8.85 37.98 -11.14
N GLY A 759 -7.84 37.55 -11.91
CA GLY A 759 -6.86 36.55 -11.49
C GLY A 759 -7.38 35.11 -11.47
N GLN A 760 -8.57 34.84 -11.99
CA GLN A 760 -9.22 33.51 -11.90
C GLN A 760 -9.31 32.84 -13.27
N VAL A 761 -8.87 31.57 -13.34
CA VAL A 761 -8.98 30.75 -14.55
C VAL A 761 -9.18 29.28 -14.21
N GLU A 762 -10.04 28.57 -14.93
CA GLU A 762 -10.15 27.12 -14.84
C GLU A 762 -8.84 26.46 -15.26
N GLY A 763 -8.33 25.53 -14.46
CA GLY A 763 -7.03 24.89 -14.71
C GLY A 763 -6.98 24.17 -16.07
N ASP A 764 -8.06 23.49 -16.44
CA ASP A 764 -8.16 22.78 -17.72
C ASP A 764 -8.06 23.76 -18.91
N LYS A 765 -8.71 24.92 -18.80
CA LYS A 765 -8.66 25.97 -19.82
C LYS A 765 -7.25 26.53 -19.99
N LEU A 766 -6.53 26.74 -18.88
CA LEU A 766 -5.14 27.21 -18.93
C LEU A 766 -4.22 26.16 -19.58
N THR A 767 -4.42 24.87 -19.28
CA THR A 767 -3.63 23.78 -19.89
C THR A 767 -3.89 23.60 -21.38
N ASN A 768 -5.15 23.75 -21.83
CA ASN A 768 -5.51 23.66 -23.24
C ASN A 768 -4.87 24.77 -24.07
N VAL A 769 -4.90 26.02 -23.56
CA VAL A 769 -4.30 27.18 -24.26
C VAL A 769 -2.77 27.06 -24.35
N MET A 770 -2.15 26.43 -23.34
CA MET A 770 -0.73 26.13 -23.31
C MET A 770 -0.36 24.87 -24.12
N GLY A 771 -1.33 24.05 -24.54
CA GLY A 771 -1.10 22.80 -25.25
C GLY A 771 -0.17 21.83 -24.52
N ALA A 772 -0.26 21.82 -23.19
CA ALA A 772 0.69 21.13 -22.30
C ALA A 772 -0.02 20.34 -21.19
N SER A 773 0.75 19.56 -20.43
CA SER A 773 0.21 18.81 -19.29
C SER A 773 -0.09 19.74 -18.11
N LYS A 774 -1.00 19.30 -17.21
CA LYS A 774 -1.25 19.99 -15.93
C LYS A 774 0.04 20.19 -15.14
N MET A 775 0.93 19.21 -15.19
CA MET A 775 2.25 19.25 -14.58
C MET A 775 3.12 20.38 -15.16
N SER A 776 3.23 20.50 -16.49
CA SER A 776 4.04 21.58 -17.09
C SER A 776 3.58 22.97 -16.67
N VAL A 777 2.26 23.19 -16.64
CA VAL A 777 1.69 24.46 -16.17
C VAL A 777 1.94 24.68 -14.68
N ALA A 778 1.78 23.64 -13.85
CA ALA A 778 2.02 23.72 -12.41
C ALA A 778 3.50 23.98 -12.07
N LEU A 779 4.44 23.29 -12.73
CA LEU A 779 5.88 23.51 -12.57
C LEU A 779 6.27 24.93 -12.95
N ALA A 780 5.75 25.44 -14.08
CA ALA A 780 6.01 26.81 -14.52
C ALA A 780 5.44 27.87 -13.57
N LEU A 781 4.20 27.71 -13.09
CA LEU A 781 3.60 28.59 -12.08
C LEU A 781 4.36 28.52 -10.74
N THR A 782 4.83 27.34 -10.35
CA THR A 782 5.64 27.14 -9.14
C THR A 782 7.01 27.78 -9.29
N ALA A 783 7.64 27.68 -10.46
CA ALA A 783 8.90 28.36 -10.76
C ALA A 783 8.75 29.89 -10.63
N PHE A 784 7.63 30.47 -11.11
CA PHE A 784 7.31 31.88 -10.88
C PHE A 784 7.09 32.21 -9.40
N LYS A 785 6.43 31.34 -8.64
CA LYS A 785 6.18 31.52 -7.21
C LYS A 785 7.46 31.49 -6.38
N LYS A 786 8.41 30.61 -6.71
CA LYS A 786 9.70 30.48 -6.01
C LYS A 786 10.56 31.73 -6.13
N VAL A 787 10.48 32.42 -7.26
CA VAL A 787 11.19 33.70 -7.46
C VAL A 787 10.33 34.91 -7.06
N HIS A 788 9.22 34.70 -6.35
CA HIS A 788 8.28 35.76 -5.94
C HIS A 788 7.77 36.64 -7.09
N TRP A 789 7.59 36.07 -8.28
CA TRP A 789 7.09 36.82 -9.44
C TRP A 789 5.56 36.75 -9.57
N VAL A 790 5.02 35.55 -9.41
CA VAL A 790 3.58 35.26 -9.49
C VAL A 790 3.23 34.39 -8.29
N ASP A 791 2.22 34.77 -7.52
CA ASP A 791 1.62 33.85 -6.55
C ASP A 791 0.48 33.08 -7.22
N TRP A 792 0.30 31.84 -6.79
CA TRP A 792 -0.83 31.04 -7.25
C TRP A 792 -1.24 29.98 -6.24
N PHE A 793 -2.52 29.62 -6.30
CA PHE A 793 -3.08 28.44 -5.65
C PHE A 793 -4.24 27.90 -6.48
N SER A 794 -4.66 26.67 -6.19
CA SER A 794 -5.76 26.00 -6.87
C SER A 794 -6.78 25.49 -5.85
N GLU A 795 -8.07 25.70 -6.11
CA GLU A 795 -9.17 25.17 -5.32
C GLU A 795 -10.33 24.76 -6.25
N ASN A 796 -10.86 23.54 -6.08
CA ASN A 796 -11.98 23.00 -6.86
C ASN A 796 -11.83 23.12 -8.40
N GLY A 797 -10.61 23.01 -8.92
CA GLY A 797 -10.32 23.11 -10.36
C GLY A 797 -10.13 24.54 -10.90
N MET A 798 -10.31 25.55 -10.05
CA MET A 798 -9.99 26.96 -10.35
C MET A 798 -8.57 27.28 -9.90
N ILE A 799 -7.84 28.03 -10.73
CA ILE A 799 -6.53 28.60 -10.43
C ILE A 799 -6.71 30.10 -10.15
N TYR A 800 -6.17 30.53 -9.02
CA TYR A 800 -6.10 31.91 -8.59
C TYR A 800 -4.67 32.41 -8.76
N LEU A 801 -4.49 33.55 -9.42
CA LEU A 801 -3.22 34.12 -9.84
C LEU A 801 -3.08 35.56 -9.35
N ASP A 802 -1.92 35.90 -8.82
CA ASP A 802 -1.56 37.28 -8.46
C ASP A 802 -0.15 37.64 -8.90
N LEU A 803 0.09 38.92 -9.23
CA LEU A 803 1.38 39.45 -9.70
C LEU A 803 2.06 40.20 -8.57
N LEU A 804 3.19 39.69 -8.11
CA LEU A 804 3.90 40.23 -6.94
C LEU A 804 4.96 41.29 -7.29
N GLY A 805 5.23 41.54 -8.58
CA GLY A 805 6.18 42.56 -9.04
C GLY A 805 7.28 42.01 -9.94
N GLU A 806 8.54 42.35 -9.66
CA GLU A 806 9.73 41.81 -10.36
C GLU A 806 10.24 40.56 -9.64
N PRO A 807 10.80 39.57 -10.38
CA PRO A 807 11.31 38.35 -9.78
C PRO A 807 12.53 38.63 -8.89
N ALA A 808 12.56 38.06 -7.69
CA ALA A 808 13.65 38.18 -6.73
C ALA A 808 14.94 37.49 -7.19
N SER A 809 14.84 36.54 -8.13
CA SER A 809 15.96 35.83 -8.75
C SER A 809 15.56 35.29 -10.13
N ARG A 810 16.49 34.69 -10.88
CA ARG A 810 16.19 34.14 -12.20
C ARG A 810 15.35 32.88 -12.09
N VAL A 811 14.28 32.79 -12.88
CA VAL A 811 13.41 31.60 -12.94
C VAL A 811 14.20 30.36 -13.38
N GLU A 812 15.19 30.53 -14.25
CA GLU A 812 16.00 29.43 -14.79
C GLU A 812 16.86 28.70 -13.73
N ASP A 813 17.11 29.36 -12.59
CA ASP A 813 17.91 28.80 -11.51
C ASP A 813 17.09 27.88 -10.58
N THR A 814 15.76 27.82 -10.77
CA THR A 814 14.86 27.00 -9.94
C THR A 814 14.93 25.51 -10.31
N PRO A 815 14.83 24.59 -9.34
CA PRO A 815 14.67 23.15 -9.62
C PRO A 815 13.45 22.86 -10.51
N GLU A 816 12.37 23.60 -10.33
CA GLU A 816 11.12 23.48 -11.09
C GLU A 816 11.32 23.84 -12.57
N TYR A 817 12.18 24.81 -12.90
CA TYR A 817 12.56 25.08 -14.28
C TYR A 817 13.29 23.89 -14.94
N LYS A 818 14.18 23.21 -14.21
CA LYS A 818 14.87 22.02 -14.73
C LYS A 818 13.90 20.85 -14.94
N GLN A 819 12.95 20.66 -14.03
CA GLN A 819 11.89 19.65 -14.18
C GLN A 819 10.92 19.99 -15.31
N LEU A 820 10.58 21.27 -15.48
CA LEU A 820 9.78 21.77 -16.61
C LEU A 820 10.50 21.49 -17.93
N ALA A 821 11.82 21.74 -18.01
CA ALA A 821 12.60 21.45 -19.21
C ALA A 821 12.61 19.96 -19.57
N GLN A 822 12.75 19.08 -18.57
CA GLN A 822 12.65 17.64 -18.77
C GLN A 822 11.25 17.21 -19.24
N THR A 823 10.21 17.80 -18.66
CA THR A 823 8.81 17.55 -19.01
C THR A 823 8.48 18.00 -20.44
N LEU A 824 8.92 19.19 -20.84
CA LEU A 824 8.68 19.70 -22.20
C LEU A 824 9.47 18.90 -23.26
N ASP A 825 10.70 18.48 -22.93
CA ASP A 825 11.49 17.58 -23.80
C ASP A 825 10.83 16.21 -23.97
N GLN A 826 10.16 15.72 -22.93
CA GLN A 826 9.35 14.50 -22.97
C GLN A 826 8.13 14.62 -23.90
N VAL A 827 7.38 15.72 -23.80
CA VAL A 827 6.27 16.04 -24.71
C VAL A 827 6.76 16.10 -26.17
N ARG A 828 7.89 16.79 -26.40
CA ARG A 828 8.54 16.87 -27.73
C ARG A 828 8.87 15.50 -28.30
N LYS A 829 9.51 14.63 -27.50
CA LYS A 829 9.87 13.26 -27.90
C LYS A 829 8.64 12.43 -28.24
N PHE A 830 7.56 12.55 -27.47
CA PHE A 830 6.30 11.86 -27.77
C PHE A 830 5.68 12.31 -29.10
N ARG A 831 5.63 13.61 -29.34
CA ARG A 831 5.09 14.17 -30.59
C ARG A 831 5.94 13.77 -31.80
N LEU A 832 7.27 13.79 -31.66
CA LEU A 832 8.20 13.34 -32.70
C LEU A 832 7.98 11.86 -33.03
N TRP A 833 7.83 11.01 -32.02
CA TRP A 833 7.50 9.60 -32.27
C TRP A 833 6.17 9.38 -32.94
N CYS A 834 5.12 10.10 -32.54
CA CYS A 834 3.84 10.05 -33.23
C CYS A 834 3.98 10.43 -34.71
N LYS A 835 4.95 11.29 -35.05
CA LYS A 835 5.27 11.68 -36.42
C LYS A 835 6.05 10.60 -37.19
N GLU A 836 6.94 9.89 -36.53
CA GLU A 836 7.88 8.95 -37.17
C GLU A 836 7.45 7.48 -37.16
N CYS A 837 6.67 7.04 -36.16
CA CYS A 837 6.29 5.63 -36.01
C CYS A 837 5.37 5.14 -37.14
N SER A 838 5.35 3.85 -37.40
CA SER A 838 4.39 3.27 -38.35
C SER A 838 2.95 3.37 -37.81
N ILE A 839 1.96 3.36 -38.71
CA ILE A 839 0.54 3.35 -38.32
C ILE A 839 0.24 2.18 -37.38
N LYS A 840 0.84 1.00 -37.62
CA LYS A 840 0.62 -0.20 -36.82
C LYS A 840 1.13 -0.04 -35.39
N GLU A 841 2.31 0.56 -35.21
CA GLU A 841 2.88 0.84 -33.89
C GLU A 841 2.04 1.86 -33.13
N LEU A 842 1.56 2.90 -33.81
CA LEU A 842 0.68 3.90 -33.23
C LEU A 842 -0.67 3.29 -32.81
N GLN A 843 -1.25 2.42 -33.65
CA GLN A 843 -2.50 1.71 -33.35
C GLN A 843 -2.36 0.79 -32.13
N LEU A 844 -1.26 0.04 -32.04
CA LEU A 844 -0.96 -0.83 -30.89
C LEU A 844 -0.87 -0.04 -29.57
N ALA A 845 -0.26 1.15 -29.61
CA ALA A 845 -0.17 2.02 -28.44
C ALA A 845 -1.51 2.65 -28.04
N LEU A 846 -2.33 3.04 -29.02
CA LEU A 846 -3.59 3.73 -28.77
C LEU A 846 -4.76 2.79 -28.44
N ILE A 847 -4.76 1.56 -28.96
CA ILE A 847 -5.89 0.62 -28.87
C ILE A 847 -5.38 -0.81 -28.62
N PRO A 848 -4.86 -1.11 -27.41
CA PRO A 848 -4.17 -2.39 -27.14
C PRO A 848 -5.05 -3.66 -27.25
N ASN A 849 -6.39 -3.55 -27.24
CA ASN A 849 -7.31 -4.70 -27.18
C ASN A 849 -8.06 -5.05 -28.48
N GLN A 850 -7.63 -4.58 -29.67
CA GLN A 850 -8.38 -4.77 -30.93
C GLN A 850 -7.74 -5.66 -32.01
N LEU A 851 -6.59 -6.26 -31.80
CA LEU A 851 -6.06 -7.27 -32.73
C LEU A 851 -6.61 -8.66 -32.40
N GLY A 852 -7.81 -8.95 -32.91
CA GLY A 852 -8.22 -10.33 -33.12
C GLY A 852 -7.25 -11.00 -34.10
N LEU A 853 -6.60 -12.07 -33.67
CA LEU A 853 -5.92 -13.01 -34.55
C LEU A 853 -6.96 -13.70 -35.44
N PRO A 854 -6.75 -13.71 -36.76
CA PRO A 854 -6.97 -14.97 -37.47
C PRO A 854 -5.82 -15.29 -38.42
N GLY A 855 -5.25 -16.48 -38.23
CA GLY A 855 -4.40 -17.18 -39.19
C GLY A 855 -2.90 -16.88 -39.07
N GLN A 856 -2.16 -17.78 -38.42
CA GLN A 856 -0.77 -18.05 -38.84
C GLN A 856 -0.78 -18.86 -40.15
N PRO A 857 0.33 -18.99 -40.91
CA PRO A 857 1.67 -18.42 -40.72
C PRO A 857 2.20 -17.68 -41.96
N GLU A 858 3.00 -16.64 -41.77
CA GLU A 858 4.10 -16.30 -42.68
C GLU A 858 5.09 -15.39 -41.95
N ALA A 859 6.38 -15.65 -42.18
CA ALA A 859 7.51 -15.08 -41.44
C ALA A 859 7.40 -13.57 -41.23
N ALA A 860 7.37 -13.13 -39.97
CA ALA A 860 7.49 -11.73 -39.61
C ALA A 860 8.77 -11.56 -38.78
N GLU A 861 9.79 -10.98 -39.43
CA GLU A 861 10.96 -10.40 -38.80
C GLU A 861 10.57 -9.48 -37.63
N GLU A 862 11.47 -9.34 -36.65
CA GLU A 862 11.38 -8.39 -35.54
C GLU A 862 11.06 -6.97 -36.04
N VAL A 863 9.78 -6.58 -36.03
CA VAL A 863 9.36 -5.18 -36.22
C VAL A 863 8.87 -4.64 -34.89
N VAL A 864 9.82 -4.43 -33.98
CA VAL A 864 9.67 -3.43 -32.91
C VAL A 864 10.82 -2.47 -33.10
N SER A 865 10.57 -1.36 -33.78
CA SER A 865 11.57 -0.33 -34.02
C SER A 865 12.18 0.14 -32.67
N PRO A 866 13.51 0.30 -32.55
CA PRO A 866 14.17 0.88 -31.39
C PRO A 866 13.57 2.23 -30.95
N ALA A 867 12.91 2.96 -31.87
CA ALA A 867 12.21 4.21 -31.58
C ALA A 867 10.98 4.04 -30.69
N ILE A 868 10.26 2.90 -30.74
CA ILE A 868 9.14 2.62 -29.81
C ILE A 868 9.65 2.53 -28.36
N ARG A 869 10.84 1.95 -28.16
CA ARG A 869 11.45 1.83 -26.82
C ARG A 869 11.91 3.16 -26.24
N ALA A 870 12.25 4.15 -27.08
CA ALA A 870 12.72 5.46 -26.62
C ALA A 870 11.59 6.38 -26.13
N VAL A 871 10.34 6.13 -26.55
CA VAL A 871 9.23 7.09 -26.37
C VAL A 871 8.27 6.68 -25.25
N THR A 872 8.14 5.38 -24.99
CA THR A 872 7.46 4.89 -23.78
C THR A 872 8.23 5.20 -22.49
N VAL A 873 9.47 5.67 -22.60
CA VAL A 873 10.38 6.03 -21.48
C VAL A 873 10.35 7.55 -21.21
N ALA A 874 9.65 8.33 -22.03
CA ALA A 874 9.64 9.78 -21.98
C ALA A 874 8.25 10.35 -21.64
N SER A 875 7.42 9.67 -20.85
CA SER A 875 6.21 10.24 -20.26
C SER A 875 6.26 10.10 -18.74
N GLU A 876 7.02 11.01 -18.12
CA GLU A 876 7.11 11.45 -16.71
C GLU A 876 7.27 10.38 -15.60
N PRO A 877 8.07 10.69 -14.56
CA PRO A 877 7.41 11.13 -13.31
C PRO A 877 8.19 12.27 -12.61
N PRO A 878 7.73 12.79 -11.45
CA PRO A 878 6.49 12.50 -10.72
C PRO A 878 5.70 13.75 -10.23
N TYR A 879 4.39 13.58 -9.99
CA TYR A 879 3.74 14.11 -8.78
C TYR A 879 3.59 12.96 -7.78
#